data_AF-A0A5E4SL05-F1
#
_entry.id   AF-A0A5E4SL05-F1
#
_cell.length_a   1.000
_cell.length_b   1.000
_cell.length_c   1.000
_cell.angle_alpha   90.00
_cell.angle_beta   90.00
_cell.angle_gamma   90.00
#
_symmetry.space_group_name_H-M   'P 1'
#
loop_
_entity.id
_entity.type
_entity.pdbx_description
1 polymer ?
#
loop_
_entity_poly.entity_id
_entity_poly.type
_entity_poly.pdbx_seq_one_letter_code
_entity_poly.pdbx_strand_id
1 'polypeptide(L)'
;MASLDDICNQLLVAGHPELPPGHPIADDKHHRYGKGKKFWYALHEVVREGRVLGYIGAYGCWSGNDNGAAKFEWSGETVTSEDLAAVKRRQEAVERSEAVKKATKARNASNRANAQWDAAADVLIASAYFDRKQITPECVRVDTDGNILVPMVVYGETQHLAGLQKITPDGVKRFTSDMDKAGASCELGAIGDDDKVIGIAEGYATGRSIRMALDGAIPTVIAFDAGSLLACAKRLRKQYPEAHLLFFADDDWKIEQRVRDWLSEDFAYDGDLQINGEPLAVTHRDTSVRVKVERNSDRYGVDCIRAEITTQGTEAKPRVKMFLNAGRKSAHEAAAEVGNASVVYPVFAARGERKLTDFNDLHVEEGLHVVKQQASAAVLAAMGADPLKVGPHAHLQAVEVPEDPHYGSAVEAVKKHGRATVGHLQKILSISYARAARLLEVMEERSIVTGADAHGRRKVVGMSSTPSSAGAAGGAAGEVSEEDYWRARLRKAEKSGAVLPALDNVFSILLNDPAWEGVLGFEQFSGRVMKLKPPPFDEGGVEGEWTDRDDSRCVLWLGQRYGFSPKPDITMEAAFLVAERHPYHVVRDYLESVRTRWDRKRRLHTWLVDYLYVEDTEYARLVGFKWLLGAIGRVMRPGCKMDNILILEGKQDAGKSKTFATLFGQQWFTDAHITIGDKDTYVVMQGKWVIELAELDALNKADSSLAKKFFTTAVDTFRPPYGRRAIDVPRQWVACGTVNFDAYLKDESGNRRYWPVKAADVLDLLGLARDRDQLWAEAYTEYLEWERANDESGGTLPTPWQVLHDEKPMFAVEQEARYEGDVYETMIARHLNDRRADEIRMEEILGDVLKLEISKWTPAEQRRVGKALKSIGWVRKRKSSGAREWYYERPPAPPAPAVAAPVQTYYEDHDDVAL
;
A
#
# COMPACT_ATOMS: atom_id res chain seq x y z
N MET A 1 -7.32 -52.23 8.58
CA MET A 1 -8.28 -51.79 9.62
C MET A 1 -9.61 -52.46 9.37
N ALA A 2 -10.29 -52.93 10.41
CA ALA A 2 -11.54 -53.67 10.23
C ALA A 2 -12.73 -52.74 9.92
N SER A 3 -12.69 -51.47 10.35
CA SER A 3 -13.75 -50.48 10.14
C SER A 3 -13.21 -49.06 9.83
N LEU A 4 -14.10 -48.14 9.42
CA LEU A 4 -13.78 -46.70 9.32
C LEU A 4 -13.64 -46.05 10.71
N ASP A 5 -14.26 -46.60 11.75
CA ASP A 5 -14.13 -46.10 13.13
C ASP A 5 -12.70 -46.32 13.66
N ASP A 6 -12.06 -47.44 13.31
CA ASP A 6 -10.64 -47.68 13.59
C ASP A 6 -9.75 -46.58 12.97
N ILE A 7 -10.13 -46.09 11.79
CA ILE A 7 -9.40 -45.03 11.08
C ILE A 7 -9.54 -43.70 11.80
N CYS A 8 -10.77 -43.34 12.19
CA CYS A 8 -11.02 -42.17 13.01
C CYS A 8 -10.20 -42.20 14.30
N ASN A 9 -10.15 -43.35 14.96
CA ASN A 9 -9.36 -43.52 16.19
C ASN A 9 -7.86 -43.35 15.95
N GLN A 10 -7.29 -43.97 14.91
CA GLN A 10 -5.86 -43.78 14.59
C GLN A 10 -5.52 -42.32 14.25
N LEU A 11 -6.41 -41.62 13.53
CA LEU A 11 -6.24 -40.18 13.23
C LEU A 11 -6.30 -39.32 14.50
N LEU A 12 -7.24 -39.60 15.40
CA LEU A 12 -7.35 -38.90 16.69
C LEU A 12 -6.12 -39.14 17.58
N VAL A 13 -5.65 -40.37 17.68
CA VAL A 13 -4.41 -40.73 18.40
C VAL A 13 -3.19 -40.03 17.80
N ALA A 14 -3.16 -39.89 16.47
CA ALA A 14 -2.12 -39.13 15.76
C ALA A 14 -2.28 -37.60 15.86
N GLY A 15 -3.28 -37.09 16.59
CA GLY A 15 -3.48 -35.66 16.82
C GLY A 15 -4.05 -34.90 15.62
N HIS A 16 -4.73 -35.59 14.70
CA HIS A 16 -5.54 -34.95 13.67
C HIS A 16 -6.80 -34.33 14.29
N PRO A 17 -7.32 -33.21 13.73
CA PRO A 17 -8.61 -32.66 14.14
C PRO A 17 -9.75 -33.59 13.73
N GLU A 18 -10.94 -33.35 14.28
CA GLU A 18 -12.15 -34.07 13.90
C GLU A 18 -12.39 -34.00 12.38
N LEU A 19 -12.78 -35.13 11.80
CA LEU A 19 -13.06 -35.23 10.37
C LEU A 19 -14.34 -34.46 10.03
N PRO A 20 -14.43 -33.82 8.86
CA PRO A 20 -15.68 -33.18 8.43
C PRO A 20 -16.80 -34.22 8.29
N PRO A 21 -18.07 -33.82 8.44
CA PRO A 21 -19.21 -34.72 8.23
C PRO A 21 -19.13 -35.45 6.88
N GLY A 22 -19.32 -36.77 6.89
CA GLY A 22 -19.23 -37.62 5.68
C GLY A 22 -17.84 -38.19 5.38
N HIS A 23 -16.84 -37.95 6.24
CA HIS A 23 -15.51 -38.57 6.17
C HIS A 23 -15.31 -39.55 7.35
N PRO A 24 -14.38 -40.53 7.24
CA PRO A 24 -13.42 -40.75 6.16
C PRO A 24 -14.00 -41.42 4.91
N ILE A 25 -13.45 -41.12 3.73
CA ILE A 25 -13.86 -41.65 2.42
C ILE A 25 -12.71 -42.46 1.82
N ALA A 26 -12.99 -43.69 1.37
CA ALA A 26 -12.02 -44.56 0.71
C ALA A 26 -12.21 -44.60 -0.81
N ASP A 27 -11.93 -43.48 -1.49
CA ASP A 27 -12.09 -43.32 -2.94
C ASP A 27 -10.75 -43.33 -3.71
N ASP A 28 -9.70 -43.89 -3.10
CA ASP A 28 -8.33 -43.94 -3.61
C ASP A 28 -7.68 -42.56 -3.84
N LYS A 29 -8.25 -41.47 -3.28
CA LYS A 29 -7.71 -40.11 -3.41
C LYS A 29 -7.24 -39.52 -2.09
N HIS A 30 -6.48 -38.43 -2.21
CA HIS A 30 -6.03 -37.61 -1.09
C HIS A 30 -7.12 -36.62 -0.66
N HIS A 31 -7.52 -36.69 0.61
CA HIS A 31 -8.46 -35.76 1.23
C HIS A 31 -7.72 -34.84 2.18
N ARG A 32 -7.82 -33.52 1.97
CA ARG A 32 -7.21 -32.50 2.84
C ARG A 32 -8.27 -31.77 3.67
N TYR A 33 -8.04 -31.64 4.98
CA TYR A 33 -9.02 -31.12 5.94
C TYR A 33 -8.37 -30.37 7.11
N GLY A 34 -9.20 -29.83 8.01
CA GLY A 34 -8.78 -28.99 9.14
C GLY A 34 -8.42 -27.54 8.77
N LYS A 35 -8.05 -26.73 9.78
CA LYS A 35 -7.67 -25.30 9.59
C LYS A 35 -6.52 -25.19 8.60
N GLY A 36 -6.74 -24.47 7.49
CA GLY A 36 -5.75 -24.30 6.42
C GLY A 36 -5.48 -25.56 5.57
N LYS A 37 -6.35 -26.59 5.64
CA LYS A 37 -6.20 -27.85 4.88
C LYS A 37 -4.85 -28.56 5.10
N LYS A 38 -4.28 -28.45 6.30
CA LYS A 38 -2.94 -28.97 6.63
C LYS A 38 -2.93 -30.47 6.91
N PHE A 39 -4.04 -31.04 7.36
CA PHE A 39 -4.17 -32.46 7.61
C PHE A 39 -4.63 -33.16 6.34
N TRP A 40 -4.16 -34.38 6.13
CA TRP A 40 -4.58 -35.18 4.99
C TRP A 40 -4.63 -36.67 5.32
N TYR A 41 -5.45 -37.41 4.58
CA TYR A 41 -5.42 -38.86 4.52
C TYR A 41 -5.72 -39.34 3.11
N ALA A 42 -5.29 -40.56 2.78
CA ALA A 42 -5.68 -41.30 1.60
C ALA A 42 -5.98 -42.74 2.03
N LEU A 43 -7.14 -43.25 1.61
CA LEU A 43 -7.64 -44.56 2.00
C LEU A 43 -8.00 -45.38 0.79
N HIS A 44 -7.70 -46.67 0.89
CA HIS A 44 -7.93 -47.67 -0.14
C HIS A 44 -8.67 -48.85 0.47
N GLU A 45 -9.79 -49.22 -0.15
CA GLU A 45 -10.55 -50.40 0.21
C GLU A 45 -9.83 -51.67 -0.26
N VAL A 46 -9.64 -52.63 0.65
CA VAL A 46 -9.21 -53.99 0.32
C VAL A 46 -10.47 -54.85 0.19
N VAL A 47 -10.75 -55.34 -1.01
CA VAL A 47 -11.97 -56.10 -1.32
C VAL A 47 -11.59 -57.49 -1.84
N ARG A 48 -12.25 -58.52 -1.31
CA ARG A 48 -12.15 -59.91 -1.81
C ARG A 48 -13.56 -60.44 -2.03
N GLU A 49 -13.82 -60.97 -3.23
CA GLU A 49 -15.13 -61.54 -3.62
C GLU A 49 -16.34 -60.61 -3.32
N GLY A 50 -16.15 -59.29 -3.50
CA GLY A 50 -17.20 -58.29 -3.26
C GLY A 50 -17.41 -57.90 -1.79
N ARG A 51 -16.65 -58.48 -0.85
CA ARG A 51 -16.64 -58.11 0.57
C ARG A 51 -15.42 -57.23 0.90
N VAL A 52 -15.66 -56.11 1.59
CA VAL A 52 -14.60 -55.25 2.13
C VAL A 52 -13.94 -55.97 3.32
N LEU A 53 -12.67 -56.31 3.18
CA LEU A 53 -11.84 -56.92 4.23
C LEU A 53 -11.25 -55.87 5.19
N GLY A 54 -11.16 -54.62 4.73
CA GLY A 54 -10.68 -53.51 5.51
C GLY A 54 -10.06 -52.41 4.66
N TYR A 55 -9.46 -51.43 5.33
CA TYR A 55 -8.87 -50.25 4.69
C TYR A 55 -7.36 -50.18 4.94
N ILE A 56 -6.60 -49.85 3.90
CA ILE A 56 -5.18 -49.48 3.97
C ILE A 56 -5.01 -48.03 3.51
N GLY A 57 -3.89 -47.40 3.85
CA GLY A 57 -3.63 -46.04 3.39
C GLY A 57 -2.55 -45.33 4.18
N ALA A 58 -2.51 -44.01 4.01
CA ALA A 58 -1.61 -43.13 4.73
C ALA A 58 -2.34 -41.86 5.16
N TYR A 59 -1.77 -41.19 6.15
CA TYR A 59 -2.23 -39.91 6.66
C TYR A 59 -1.04 -39.03 7.03
N GLY A 60 -1.27 -37.74 7.18
CA GLY A 60 -0.23 -36.84 7.64
C GLY A 60 -0.68 -35.42 7.90
N CYS A 61 0.24 -34.60 8.37
CA CYS A 61 0.04 -33.19 8.65
C CYS A 61 1.20 -32.38 8.05
N TRP A 62 0.88 -31.47 7.14
CA TRP A 62 1.87 -30.63 6.47
C TRP A 62 2.54 -29.65 7.44
N SER A 63 3.88 -29.70 7.49
CA SER A 63 4.74 -28.79 8.22
C SER A 63 5.87 -28.31 7.32
N GLY A 64 5.71 -27.13 6.72
CA GLY A 64 6.62 -26.67 5.66
C GLY A 64 6.53 -27.58 4.43
N ASN A 65 7.67 -28.11 3.98
CA ASN A 65 7.76 -29.06 2.86
C ASN A 65 7.58 -30.53 3.28
N ASP A 66 7.54 -30.82 4.59
CA ASP A 66 7.29 -32.16 5.10
C ASP A 66 5.78 -32.43 5.13
N ASN A 67 5.36 -33.54 4.52
CA ASN A 67 3.96 -33.97 4.48
C ASN A 67 3.54 -34.78 5.71
N GLY A 68 4.48 -35.16 6.58
CA GLY A 68 4.23 -35.91 7.80
C GLY A 68 3.59 -37.27 7.54
N ALA A 69 3.89 -37.92 6.42
CA ALA A 69 3.25 -39.16 6.00
C ALA A 69 3.53 -40.32 6.97
N ALA A 70 2.47 -40.89 7.54
CA ALA A 70 2.46 -42.12 8.31
C ALA A 70 1.49 -43.12 7.68
N LYS A 71 1.81 -44.41 7.75
CA LYS A 71 0.92 -45.47 7.29
C LYS A 71 -0.08 -45.80 8.39
N PHE A 72 -1.30 -46.12 7.97
CA PHE A 72 -2.30 -46.70 8.85
C PHE A 72 -1.89 -48.10 9.30
N GLU A 73 -2.07 -48.41 10.58
CA GLU A 73 -1.80 -49.73 11.14
C GLU A 73 -2.91 -50.71 10.75
N TRP A 74 -2.51 -51.91 10.30
CA TRP A 74 -3.46 -52.92 9.86
C TRP A 74 -3.90 -53.84 11.01
N SER A 75 -5.20 -53.82 11.29
CA SER A 75 -5.88 -54.70 12.26
C SER A 75 -6.95 -55.62 11.65
N GLY A 76 -7.01 -55.74 10.31
CA GLY A 76 -8.05 -56.50 9.59
C GLY A 76 -7.70 -57.97 9.33
N GLU A 77 -8.56 -58.69 8.61
CA GLU A 77 -8.35 -60.09 8.20
C GLU A 77 -7.04 -60.27 7.39
N THR A 78 -6.53 -61.50 7.27
CA THR A 78 -5.27 -61.78 6.55
C THR A 78 -5.38 -61.40 5.06
N VAL A 79 -4.57 -60.40 4.66
CA VAL A 79 -4.47 -59.90 3.29
C VAL A 79 -3.47 -60.75 2.49
N THR A 80 -3.86 -61.20 1.30
CA THR A 80 -2.96 -61.94 0.39
C THR A 80 -2.19 -60.98 -0.52
N SER A 81 -1.12 -61.48 -1.16
CA SER A 81 -0.38 -60.72 -2.17
C SER A 81 -1.26 -60.33 -3.38
N GLU A 82 -2.28 -61.12 -3.71
CA GLU A 82 -3.20 -60.85 -4.80
C GLU A 82 -4.16 -59.69 -4.50
N ASP A 83 -4.66 -59.59 -3.26
CA ASP A 83 -5.52 -58.47 -2.84
C ASP A 83 -4.75 -57.14 -2.90
N LEU A 84 -3.49 -57.14 -2.45
CA LEU A 84 -2.60 -55.96 -2.52
C LEU A 84 -2.28 -55.57 -3.97
N ALA A 85 -2.07 -56.55 -4.86
CA ALA A 85 -1.85 -56.30 -6.28
C ALA A 85 -3.09 -55.69 -6.96
N ALA A 86 -4.30 -56.10 -6.56
CA ALA A 86 -5.54 -55.51 -7.05
C ALA A 86 -5.73 -54.05 -6.61
N VAL A 87 -5.39 -53.72 -5.36
CA VAL A 87 -5.38 -52.33 -4.88
C VAL A 87 -4.35 -51.50 -5.65
N LYS A 88 -3.13 -52.03 -5.84
CA LYS A 88 -2.07 -51.35 -6.60
C LYS A 88 -2.47 -51.04 -8.04
N ARG A 89 -3.12 -51.97 -8.75
CA ARG A 89 -3.63 -51.75 -10.11
C ARG A 89 -4.68 -50.62 -10.18
N ARG A 90 -5.56 -50.51 -9.18
CA ARG A 90 -6.55 -49.42 -9.08
C ARG A 90 -5.85 -48.08 -8.83
N GLN A 91 -4.88 -48.05 -7.92
CA GLN A 91 -4.06 -46.86 -7.66
C GLN A 91 -3.35 -46.39 -8.93
N GLU A 92 -2.65 -47.29 -9.63
CA GLU A 92 -1.97 -46.97 -10.89
C GLU A 92 -2.93 -46.48 -11.99
N ALA A 93 -4.20 -46.91 -11.99
CA ALA A 93 -5.21 -46.42 -12.93
C ALA A 93 -5.72 -45.02 -12.57
N VAL A 94 -5.97 -44.76 -11.28
CA VAL A 94 -6.36 -43.43 -10.77
C VAL A 94 -5.25 -42.42 -10.99
N GLU A 95 -4.01 -42.76 -10.63
CA GLU A 95 -2.82 -41.93 -10.84
C GLU A 95 -2.61 -41.61 -12.32
N ARG A 96 -2.75 -42.60 -13.22
CA ARG A 96 -2.68 -42.36 -14.68
C ARG A 96 -3.76 -41.40 -15.15
N SER A 97 -5.01 -41.57 -14.70
CA SER A 97 -6.11 -40.67 -15.05
C SER A 97 -5.87 -39.24 -14.53
N GLU A 98 -5.39 -39.09 -13.29
CA GLU A 98 -5.06 -37.78 -12.71
C GLU A 98 -3.87 -37.13 -13.41
N ALA A 99 -2.84 -37.91 -13.79
CA ALA A 99 -1.70 -37.44 -14.57
C ALA A 99 -2.15 -36.92 -15.95
N VAL A 100 -3.04 -37.62 -16.65
CA VAL A 100 -3.60 -37.17 -17.93
C VAL A 100 -4.39 -35.86 -17.77
N LYS A 101 -5.21 -35.75 -16.72
CA LYS A 101 -5.94 -34.51 -16.40
C LYS A 101 -5.00 -33.36 -16.10
N LYS A 102 -3.96 -33.58 -15.29
CA LYS A 102 -2.92 -32.59 -14.96
C LYS A 102 -2.18 -32.13 -16.22
N ALA A 103 -1.75 -33.06 -17.07
CA ALA A 103 -1.07 -32.75 -18.33
C ALA A 103 -1.96 -31.93 -19.29
N THR A 104 -3.24 -32.27 -19.40
CA THR A 104 -4.21 -31.52 -20.23
C THR A 104 -4.37 -30.08 -19.72
N LYS A 105 -4.50 -29.90 -18.41
CA LYS A 105 -4.61 -28.58 -17.80
C LYS A 105 -3.33 -27.74 -17.99
N ALA A 106 -2.16 -28.35 -17.80
CA ALA A 106 -0.87 -27.69 -18.02
C ALA A 106 -0.70 -27.25 -19.48
N ARG A 107 -1.07 -28.09 -20.46
CA ARG A 107 -1.08 -27.73 -21.88
C ARG A 107 -1.99 -26.54 -22.16
N ASN A 108 -3.20 -26.54 -21.59
CA ASN A 108 -4.12 -25.41 -21.76
C ASN A 108 -3.58 -24.12 -21.11
N ALA A 109 -2.89 -24.23 -19.97
CA ALA A 109 -2.21 -23.10 -19.32
C ALA A 109 -1.07 -22.54 -20.19
N SER A 110 -0.24 -23.41 -20.74
CA SER A 110 0.81 -23.04 -21.70
C SER A 110 0.23 -22.31 -22.93
N ASN A 111 -0.86 -22.81 -23.52
CA ASN A 111 -1.50 -22.14 -24.67
C ASN A 111 -2.01 -20.73 -24.32
N ARG A 112 -2.61 -20.55 -23.13
CA ARG A 112 -3.04 -19.22 -22.65
C ARG A 112 -1.85 -18.29 -22.43
N ALA A 113 -0.77 -18.82 -21.86
CA ALA A 113 0.45 -18.07 -21.61
C ALA A 113 1.09 -17.59 -22.92
N ASN A 114 1.17 -18.46 -23.94
CA ASN A 114 1.66 -18.07 -25.26
C ASN A 114 0.79 -16.97 -25.88
N ALA A 115 -0.54 -17.12 -25.85
CA ALA A 115 -1.44 -16.10 -26.38
C ALA A 115 -1.27 -14.72 -25.68
N GLN A 116 -1.08 -14.70 -24.36
CA GLN A 116 -0.80 -13.48 -23.62
C GLN A 116 0.58 -12.90 -23.92
N TRP A 117 1.59 -13.77 -24.05
CA TRP A 117 2.95 -13.39 -24.37
C TRP A 117 3.06 -12.76 -25.77
N ASP A 118 2.39 -13.35 -26.75
CA ASP A 118 2.41 -12.88 -28.15
C ASP A 118 1.61 -11.58 -28.33
N ALA A 119 0.56 -11.37 -27.54
CA ALA A 119 -0.23 -10.14 -27.55
C ALA A 119 0.46 -8.95 -26.83
N ALA A 120 1.45 -9.23 -25.99
CA ALA A 120 2.17 -8.21 -25.23
C ALA A 120 3.32 -7.60 -26.06
N ALA A 121 3.58 -6.31 -25.83
CA ALA A 121 4.62 -5.59 -26.57
C ALA A 121 6.02 -5.88 -25.99
N ASP A 122 7.02 -5.95 -26.86
CA ASP A 122 8.44 -5.90 -26.47
C ASP A 122 8.72 -4.50 -25.86
N VAL A 123 9.46 -4.47 -24.74
CA VAL A 123 9.48 -3.29 -23.86
C VAL A 123 10.31 -2.15 -24.44
N LEU A 124 9.65 -1.03 -24.75
CA LEU A 124 10.21 0.31 -24.97
C LEU A 124 9.59 1.37 -24.02
N ILE A 125 8.85 0.94 -22.99
CA ILE A 125 7.94 1.78 -22.18
C ILE A 125 8.40 1.87 -20.72
N ALA A 126 8.31 3.06 -20.12
CA ALA A 126 8.50 3.30 -18.69
C ALA A 126 7.46 2.54 -17.85
N SER A 127 7.89 1.81 -16.82
CA SER A 127 6.99 1.09 -15.90
C SER A 127 7.26 1.53 -14.47
N ALA A 128 6.20 1.94 -13.77
CA ALA A 128 6.27 2.29 -12.34
C ALA A 128 6.86 1.16 -11.48
N TYR A 129 6.72 -0.10 -11.89
CA TYR A 129 7.37 -1.22 -11.20
C TYR A 129 8.90 -1.17 -11.35
N PHE A 130 9.40 -0.96 -12.57
CA PHE A 130 10.84 -0.86 -12.85
C PHE A 130 11.46 0.33 -12.12
N ASP A 131 10.77 1.48 -12.09
CA ASP A 131 11.24 2.67 -11.38
C ASP A 131 11.26 2.47 -9.86
N ARG A 132 10.16 1.95 -9.27
CA ARG A 132 10.09 1.64 -7.83
C ARG A 132 11.15 0.64 -7.41
N LYS A 133 11.39 -0.36 -8.25
CA LYS A 133 12.39 -1.41 -8.00
C LYS A 133 13.80 -1.00 -8.45
N GLN A 134 13.96 0.17 -9.06
CA GLN A 134 15.20 0.71 -9.62
C GLN A 134 15.91 -0.26 -10.58
N ILE A 135 15.16 -1.11 -11.28
CA ILE A 135 15.71 -2.11 -12.20
C ILE A 135 15.28 -1.82 -13.64
N THR A 136 16.11 -2.18 -14.61
CA THR A 136 15.75 -2.10 -16.04
C THR A 136 15.13 -3.41 -16.52
N PRO A 137 14.25 -3.40 -17.53
CA PRO A 137 13.67 -4.64 -18.08
C PRO A 137 14.73 -5.53 -18.74
N GLU A 138 14.58 -6.84 -18.56
CA GLU A 138 15.30 -7.89 -19.28
C GLU A 138 14.44 -9.16 -19.34
N CYS A 139 14.32 -9.80 -20.51
CA CYS A 139 13.54 -11.02 -20.72
C CYS A 139 12.05 -10.91 -20.29
N VAL A 140 11.44 -9.73 -20.43
CA VAL A 140 10.06 -9.44 -20.03
C VAL A 140 9.30 -8.70 -21.12
N ARG A 141 7.97 -8.82 -21.08
CA ARG A 141 7.03 -8.04 -21.92
C ARG A 141 6.06 -7.27 -21.04
N VAL A 142 5.41 -6.25 -21.61
CA VAL A 142 4.36 -5.49 -20.91
C VAL A 142 3.05 -5.62 -21.68
N ASP A 143 1.97 -6.00 -20.98
CA ASP A 143 0.64 -6.07 -21.58
C ASP A 143 -0.08 -4.71 -21.58
N THR A 144 -1.27 -4.67 -22.19
CA THR A 144 -2.06 -3.44 -22.36
C THR A 144 -2.49 -2.78 -21.05
N ASP A 145 -2.55 -3.55 -19.96
CA ASP A 145 -2.94 -3.04 -18.65
C ASP A 145 -1.70 -2.59 -17.84
N GLY A 146 -0.52 -2.55 -18.46
CA GLY A 146 0.73 -2.16 -17.83
C GLY A 146 1.34 -3.25 -16.94
N ASN A 147 0.87 -4.49 -17.01
CA ASN A 147 1.47 -5.58 -16.25
C ASN A 147 2.74 -6.08 -16.93
N ILE A 148 3.76 -6.33 -16.12
CA ILE A 148 4.98 -7.00 -16.58
C ILE A 148 4.74 -8.50 -16.60
N LEU A 149 4.99 -9.11 -17.75
CA LEU A 149 4.94 -10.54 -17.97
C LEU A 149 6.38 -11.07 -17.92
N VAL A 150 6.68 -11.87 -16.89
CA VAL A 150 7.93 -12.62 -16.78
C VAL A 150 7.69 -14.06 -17.26
N PRO A 151 8.43 -14.56 -18.26
CA PRO A 151 8.19 -15.87 -18.83
C PRO A 151 8.66 -16.97 -17.88
N MET A 152 7.83 -17.99 -17.69
CA MET A 152 8.18 -19.20 -16.95
C MET A 152 8.37 -20.34 -17.94
N VAL A 153 9.63 -20.58 -18.29
CA VAL A 153 10.01 -21.52 -19.35
C VAL A 153 10.54 -22.81 -18.73
N VAL A 154 10.10 -23.94 -19.26
CA VAL A 154 10.70 -25.24 -18.96
C VAL A 154 11.77 -25.50 -20.01
N TYR A 155 13.01 -25.60 -19.55
CA TYR A 155 14.19 -25.83 -20.38
C TYR A 155 14.57 -27.32 -20.35
N GLY A 156 14.91 -27.88 -21.51
CA GLY A 156 15.22 -29.28 -21.71
C GLY A 156 15.57 -29.55 -23.17
N GLU A 157 15.32 -30.76 -23.68
CA GLU A 157 15.50 -31.08 -25.11
C GLU A 157 14.59 -30.21 -26.01
N THR A 158 13.38 -29.92 -25.53
CA THR A 158 12.46 -28.96 -26.16
C THR A 158 12.07 -27.90 -25.14
N GLN A 159 12.42 -26.65 -25.41
CA GLN A 159 11.99 -25.52 -24.59
C GLN A 159 10.53 -25.15 -24.87
N HIS A 160 9.75 -24.89 -23.82
CA HIS A 160 8.39 -24.37 -23.97
C HIS A 160 7.98 -23.46 -22.81
N LEU A 161 7.09 -22.51 -23.10
CA LEU A 161 6.51 -21.62 -22.09
C LEU A 161 5.47 -22.38 -21.27
N ALA A 162 5.75 -22.66 -20.00
CA ALA A 162 4.80 -23.32 -19.10
C ALA A 162 3.75 -22.36 -18.54
N GLY A 163 4.13 -21.09 -18.36
CA GLY A 163 3.25 -20.04 -17.85
C GLY A 163 3.93 -18.67 -17.82
N LEU A 164 3.22 -17.69 -17.26
CA LEU A 164 3.73 -16.35 -16.98
C LEU A 164 3.61 -16.05 -15.48
N GLN A 165 4.60 -15.36 -14.94
CA GLN A 165 4.42 -14.53 -13.75
C GLN A 165 4.02 -13.13 -14.21
N LYS A 166 2.77 -12.75 -13.96
CA LYS A 166 2.25 -11.41 -14.17
C LYS A 166 2.55 -10.58 -12.92
N ILE A 167 3.22 -9.45 -13.10
CA ILE A 167 3.52 -8.48 -12.06
C ILE A 167 2.78 -7.19 -12.41
N THR A 168 1.80 -6.81 -11.60
CA THR A 168 1.03 -5.58 -11.79
C THR A 168 1.90 -4.34 -11.49
N PRO A 169 1.49 -3.12 -11.92
CA PRO A 169 2.24 -1.89 -11.63
C PRO A 169 2.52 -1.67 -10.13
N ASP A 170 1.58 -2.01 -9.25
CA ASP A 170 1.71 -1.97 -7.78
C ASP A 170 2.57 -3.11 -7.20
N GLY A 171 2.96 -4.09 -8.02
CA GLY A 171 3.92 -5.15 -7.67
C GLY A 171 3.30 -6.46 -7.19
N VAL A 172 2.00 -6.64 -7.33
CA VAL A 172 1.32 -7.91 -7.03
C VAL A 172 1.70 -8.95 -8.08
N LYS A 173 2.20 -10.10 -7.61
CA LYS A 173 2.63 -11.21 -8.46
C LYS A 173 1.53 -12.25 -8.57
N ARG A 174 1.15 -12.63 -9.79
CA ARG A 174 0.20 -13.71 -10.08
C ARG A 174 0.80 -14.68 -11.08
N PHE A 175 0.57 -15.96 -10.85
CA PHE A 175 1.03 -17.02 -11.75
C PHE A 175 -0.13 -17.51 -12.61
N THR A 176 0.20 -18.02 -13.80
CA THR A 176 -0.79 -18.68 -14.66
C THR A 176 -1.41 -19.89 -13.94
N SER A 177 -2.74 -19.91 -13.80
CA SER A 177 -3.43 -20.99 -13.10
C SER A 177 -3.30 -22.33 -13.85
N ASP A 178 -3.22 -23.41 -13.08
CA ASP A 178 -3.04 -24.79 -13.57
C ASP A 178 -1.77 -25.06 -14.40
N MET A 179 -0.79 -24.14 -14.40
CA MET A 179 0.50 -24.37 -15.07
C MET A 179 1.32 -25.47 -14.40
N ASP A 180 2.19 -26.13 -15.17
CA ASP A 180 3.22 -26.98 -14.58
C ASP A 180 4.39 -26.11 -14.10
N LYS A 181 4.45 -25.90 -12.79
CA LYS A 181 5.42 -25.01 -12.16
C LYS A 181 6.79 -25.66 -11.97
N ALA A 182 6.83 -26.99 -11.88
CA ALA A 182 8.04 -27.72 -11.55
C ALA A 182 9.10 -27.54 -12.66
N GLY A 183 10.25 -26.98 -12.31
CA GLY A 183 11.36 -26.76 -13.24
C GLY A 183 11.18 -25.59 -14.22
N ALA A 184 10.08 -24.84 -14.12
CA ALA A 184 9.89 -23.61 -14.89
C ALA A 184 10.73 -22.46 -14.28
N SER A 185 11.47 -21.74 -15.11
CA SER A 185 12.38 -20.67 -14.69
C SER A 185 12.47 -19.57 -15.75
N CYS A 186 13.05 -18.42 -15.39
CA CYS A 186 13.40 -17.36 -16.35
C CYS A 186 14.92 -17.20 -16.37
N GLU A 187 15.55 -17.30 -17.54
CA GLU A 187 16.98 -17.07 -17.68
C GLU A 187 17.19 -15.61 -18.09
N LEU A 188 17.87 -14.86 -17.23
CA LEU A 188 18.42 -13.55 -17.59
C LEU A 188 19.78 -13.84 -18.22
N GLY A 189 20.09 -13.20 -19.36
CA GLY A 189 21.21 -13.54 -20.22
C GLY A 189 21.19 -14.97 -20.79
N ALA A 190 21.93 -15.20 -21.88
CA ALA A 190 22.17 -16.54 -22.37
C ALA A 190 23.22 -17.25 -21.51
N ILE A 191 23.04 -18.56 -21.25
CA ILE A 191 24.04 -19.40 -20.59
C ILE A 191 24.85 -20.11 -21.67
N GLY A 192 26.12 -19.76 -21.78
CA GLY A 192 27.08 -20.41 -22.68
C GLY A 192 27.87 -21.53 -21.99
N ASP A 193 28.43 -22.43 -22.79
CA ASP A 193 29.26 -23.55 -22.27
C ASP A 193 30.55 -23.07 -21.57
N ASP A 194 30.99 -21.85 -21.86
CA ASP A 194 32.17 -21.25 -21.24
C ASP A 194 31.90 -20.57 -19.89
N ASP A 195 30.63 -20.39 -19.51
CA ASP A 195 30.25 -19.74 -18.26
C ASP A 195 30.73 -20.54 -17.05
N LYS A 196 31.58 -19.91 -16.23
CA LYS A 196 32.17 -20.55 -15.05
C LYS A 196 31.29 -20.43 -13.81
N VAL A 197 30.41 -19.43 -13.76
CA VAL A 197 29.51 -19.17 -12.64
C VAL A 197 28.12 -18.87 -13.18
N ILE A 198 27.10 -19.54 -12.64
CA ILE A 198 25.70 -19.30 -12.96
C ILE A 198 24.98 -18.87 -11.68
N GLY A 199 24.39 -17.68 -11.71
CA GLY A 199 23.58 -17.15 -10.61
C GLY A 199 22.21 -17.80 -10.56
N ILE A 200 21.68 -18.03 -9.36
CA ILE A 200 20.30 -18.47 -9.13
C ILE A 200 19.66 -17.54 -8.09
N ALA A 201 18.55 -16.90 -8.43
CA ALA A 201 17.80 -16.02 -7.54
C ALA A 201 16.34 -16.47 -7.41
N GLU A 202 15.72 -16.18 -6.26
CA GLU A 202 14.30 -16.47 -6.05
C GLU A 202 13.41 -15.52 -6.85
N GLY A 203 13.58 -14.21 -6.68
CA GLY A 203 12.75 -13.18 -7.33
C GLY A 203 13.38 -12.55 -8.57
N TYR A 204 12.54 -12.17 -9.54
CA TYR A 204 12.96 -11.44 -10.74
C TYR A 204 13.73 -10.15 -10.43
N ALA A 205 13.21 -9.31 -9.53
CA ALA A 205 13.86 -8.05 -9.16
C ALA A 205 15.23 -8.24 -8.51
N THR A 206 15.37 -9.28 -7.67
CA THR A 206 16.63 -9.71 -7.06
C THR A 206 17.65 -10.05 -8.15
N GLY A 207 17.29 -10.98 -9.04
CA GLY A 207 18.18 -11.40 -10.13
C GLY A 207 18.52 -10.27 -11.09
N ARG A 208 17.59 -9.36 -11.39
CA ARG A 208 17.87 -8.20 -12.24
C ARG A 208 18.79 -7.18 -11.56
N SER A 209 18.64 -6.95 -10.25
CA SER A 209 19.54 -6.07 -9.50
C SER A 209 20.97 -6.59 -9.50
N ILE A 210 21.16 -7.91 -9.36
CA ILE A 210 22.46 -8.58 -9.44
C ILE A 210 23.06 -8.44 -10.85
N ARG A 211 22.27 -8.74 -11.90
CA ARG A 211 22.67 -8.57 -13.29
C ARG A 211 23.14 -7.15 -13.59
N MET A 212 22.40 -6.14 -13.16
CA MET A 212 22.78 -4.74 -13.32
C MET A 212 24.06 -4.40 -12.55
N ALA A 213 24.19 -4.88 -11.31
CA ALA A 213 25.36 -4.62 -10.47
C ALA A 213 26.65 -5.24 -11.03
N LEU A 214 26.53 -6.41 -11.67
CA LEU A 214 27.63 -7.12 -12.31
C LEU A 214 27.82 -6.75 -13.79
N ASP A 215 27.13 -5.72 -14.29
CA ASP A 215 27.20 -5.29 -15.69
C ASP A 215 26.96 -6.44 -16.68
N GLY A 216 26.10 -7.39 -16.28
CA GLY A 216 25.74 -8.58 -17.07
C GLY A 216 26.75 -9.73 -17.07
N ALA A 217 27.83 -9.66 -16.29
CA ALA A 217 28.98 -10.56 -16.36
C ALA A 217 28.72 -12.06 -16.13
N ILE A 218 27.64 -12.43 -15.41
CA ILE A 218 27.25 -13.84 -15.23
C ILE A 218 25.79 -14.06 -15.60
N PRO A 219 25.41 -15.19 -16.22
CA PRO A 219 24.01 -15.58 -16.36
C PRO A 219 23.32 -15.69 -14.99
N THR A 220 22.02 -15.40 -14.93
CA THR A 220 21.25 -15.49 -13.68
C THR A 220 19.87 -16.05 -13.94
N VAL A 221 19.52 -17.13 -13.24
CA VAL A 221 18.26 -17.85 -13.38
C VAL A 221 17.30 -17.51 -12.25
N ILE A 222 16.06 -17.19 -12.59
CA ILE A 222 14.98 -16.88 -11.64
C ILE A 222 14.14 -18.12 -11.39
N ALA A 223 14.07 -18.56 -10.13
CA ALA A 223 13.34 -19.74 -9.69
C ALA A 223 11.89 -19.45 -9.25
N PHE A 224 11.52 -18.18 -9.06
CA PHE A 224 10.21 -17.66 -8.67
C PHE A 224 9.72 -17.93 -7.24
N ASP A 225 10.23 -18.97 -6.57
CA ASP A 225 10.06 -19.21 -5.13
C ASP A 225 11.15 -20.14 -4.57
N ALA A 226 11.30 -20.11 -3.24
CA ALA A 226 12.23 -20.96 -2.50
C ALA A 226 12.07 -22.47 -2.79
N GLY A 227 10.84 -22.95 -3.01
CA GLY A 227 10.55 -24.36 -3.28
C GLY A 227 11.05 -24.85 -4.65
N SER A 228 11.27 -23.93 -5.58
CA SER A 228 11.68 -24.21 -6.96
C SER A 228 13.20 -24.11 -7.17
N LEU A 229 13.94 -23.60 -6.18
CA LEU A 229 15.41 -23.45 -6.22
C LEU A 229 16.13 -24.77 -6.52
N LEU A 230 15.76 -25.86 -5.83
CA LEU A 230 16.41 -27.15 -6.01
C LEU A 230 16.16 -27.74 -7.41
N ALA A 231 14.94 -27.61 -7.93
CA ALA A 231 14.61 -28.10 -9.27
C ALA A 231 15.42 -27.37 -10.34
N CYS A 232 15.55 -26.03 -10.23
CA CYS A 232 16.38 -25.22 -11.11
C CYS A 232 17.85 -25.61 -11.01
N ALA A 233 18.36 -25.80 -9.80
CA ALA A 233 19.75 -26.16 -9.57
C ALA A 233 20.09 -27.57 -10.11
N LYS A 234 19.21 -28.56 -9.92
CA LYS A 234 19.38 -29.91 -10.50
C LYS A 234 19.40 -29.88 -12.03
N ARG A 235 18.55 -29.06 -12.65
CA ARG A 235 18.56 -28.83 -14.10
C ARG A 235 19.90 -28.25 -14.55
N LEU A 236 20.31 -27.14 -13.94
CA LEU A 236 21.54 -26.44 -14.30
C LEU A 236 22.78 -27.31 -14.08
N ARG A 237 22.86 -28.07 -12.99
CA ARG A 237 23.97 -29.02 -12.76
C ARG A 237 24.01 -30.12 -13.82
N LYS A 238 22.86 -30.60 -14.30
CA LYS A 238 22.82 -31.59 -15.38
C LYS A 238 23.28 -31.01 -16.72
N GLN A 239 22.89 -29.77 -17.02
CA GLN A 239 23.22 -29.10 -18.29
C GLN A 239 24.64 -28.52 -18.31
N TYR A 240 25.10 -28.00 -17.17
CA TYR A 240 26.40 -27.35 -16.98
C TYR A 240 27.14 -28.00 -15.79
N PRO A 241 27.68 -29.23 -15.96
CA PRO A 241 28.28 -29.99 -14.87
C PRO A 241 29.45 -29.30 -14.18
N GLU A 242 30.21 -28.49 -14.91
CA GLU A 242 31.43 -27.82 -14.43
C GLU A 242 31.17 -26.40 -13.87
N ALA A 243 30.03 -25.79 -14.18
CA ALA A 243 29.74 -24.43 -13.75
C ALA A 243 29.49 -24.38 -12.23
N HIS A 244 30.01 -23.36 -11.56
CA HIS A 244 29.68 -23.10 -10.16
C HIS A 244 28.28 -22.48 -10.05
N LEU A 245 27.41 -23.05 -9.22
CA LEU A 245 26.07 -22.49 -9.01
C LEU A 245 26.07 -21.55 -7.79
N LEU A 246 25.87 -20.25 -8.02
CA LEU A 246 25.87 -19.23 -6.98
C LEU A 246 24.43 -18.81 -6.66
N PHE A 247 23.94 -19.18 -5.48
CA PHE A 247 22.60 -18.82 -5.02
C PHE A 247 22.60 -17.44 -4.36
N PHE A 248 21.74 -16.55 -4.85
CA PHE A 248 21.42 -15.27 -4.23
C PHE A 248 20.11 -15.42 -3.46
N ALA A 249 20.20 -15.78 -2.19
CA ALA A 249 19.09 -16.14 -1.34
C ALA A 249 18.46 -14.91 -0.66
N ASP A 250 17.14 -14.95 -0.50
CA ASP A 250 16.40 -14.03 0.35
C ASP A 250 16.66 -14.35 1.84
N ASP A 251 16.78 -13.32 2.67
CA ASP A 251 17.00 -13.42 4.10
C ASP A 251 15.72 -13.13 4.87
N ASP A 252 14.89 -14.16 5.07
CA ASP A 252 13.60 -14.11 5.78
C ASP A 252 13.77 -14.02 7.31
N TRP A 253 14.51 -13.02 7.78
CA TRP A 253 15.00 -12.93 9.16
C TRP A 253 13.92 -12.68 10.22
N LYS A 254 12.72 -12.22 9.83
CA LYS A 254 11.59 -11.94 10.76
C LYS A 254 10.87 -13.21 11.28
N ILE A 255 11.63 -14.27 11.60
CA ILE A 255 11.08 -15.52 12.13
C ILE A 255 10.44 -15.36 13.51
N GLU A 256 10.94 -14.45 14.36
CA GLU A 256 10.36 -14.16 15.68
C GLU A 256 8.99 -13.50 15.58
N GLN A 257 8.84 -12.50 14.70
CA GLN A 257 7.56 -11.85 14.47
C GLN A 257 6.51 -12.86 13.99
N ARG A 258 6.89 -13.78 13.09
CA ARG A 258 5.99 -14.85 12.61
C ARG A 258 5.52 -15.78 13.74
N VAL A 259 6.33 -15.99 14.77
CA VAL A 259 5.92 -16.77 15.96
C VAL A 259 4.88 -15.98 16.76
N ARG A 260 5.08 -14.68 16.95
CA ARG A 260 4.12 -13.80 17.63
C ARG A 260 2.79 -13.71 16.89
N ASP A 261 2.84 -13.48 15.58
CA ASP A 261 1.64 -13.45 14.73
C ASP A 261 0.88 -14.78 14.82
N TRP A 262 1.60 -15.90 14.80
CA TRP A 262 1.00 -17.23 14.98
C TRP A 262 0.34 -17.40 16.36
N LEU A 263 0.98 -16.95 17.45
CA LEU A 263 0.39 -17.02 18.78
C LEU A 263 -0.89 -16.18 18.88
N SER A 264 -0.90 -15.00 18.27
CA SER A 264 -2.07 -14.14 18.17
C SER A 264 -3.20 -14.81 17.36
N GLU A 265 -2.89 -15.32 16.17
CA GLU A 265 -3.91 -15.89 15.27
C GLU A 265 -4.47 -17.25 15.71
N ASP A 266 -3.62 -18.13 16.25
CA ASP A 266 -4.01 -19.50 16.59
C ASP A 266 -4.46 -19.64 18.05
N PHE A 267 -4.01 -18.74 18.94
CA PHE A 267 -4.32 -18.81 20.38
C PHE A 267 -4.82 -17.50 21.00
N ALA A 268 -5.01 -16.43 20.21
CA ALA A 268 -5.42 -15.11 20.72
C ALA A 268 -4.49 -14.56 21.82
N TYR A 269 -3.19 -14.86 21.71
CA TYR A 269 -2.19 -14.42 22.66
C TYR A 269 -1.31 -13.30 22.09
N ASP A 270 -1.41 -12.12 22.69
CA ASP A 270 -0.65 -10.90 22.31
C ASP A 270 0.33 -10.46 23.42
N GLY A 271 0.61 -11.31 24.41
CA GLY A 271 1.49 -10.99 25.54
C GLY A 271 2.99 -11.15 25.24
N ASP A 272 3.81 -10.99 26.28
CA ASP A 272 5.27 -11.10 26.17
C ASP A 272 5.73 -12.55 25.91
N LEU A 273 6.25 -12.78 24.70
CA LEU A 273 6.95 -14.02 24.35
C LEU A 273 8.44 -13.96 24.74
N GLN A 274 8.86 -14.87 25.63
CA GLN A 274 10.26 -15.15 25.92
C GLN A 274 10.76 -16.33 25.09
N ILE A 275 11.77 -16.10 24.25
CA ILE A 275 12.44 -17.14 23.48
C ILE A 275 13.54 -17.75 24.35
N ASN A 276 13.66 -19.08 24.34
CA ASN A 276 14.51 -19.86 25.25
C ASN A 276 14.14 -19.70 26.73
N GLY A 277 12.92 -19.25 27.02
CA GLY A 277 12.40 -19.05 28.37
C GLY A 277 11.50 -20.20 28.85
N GLU A 278 10.83 -19.94 29.97
CA GLU A 278 9.84 -20.87 30.54
C GLU A 278 8.64 -21.07 29.60
N PRO A 279 8.01 -22.26 29.59
CA PRO A 279 6.84 -22.51 28.76
C PRO A 279 5.69 -21.54 29.06
N LEU A 280 5.21 -20.85 28.03
CA LEU A 280 4.10 -19.93 28.09
C LEU A 280 2.76 -20.68 28.21
N ALA A 281 1.98 -20.42 29.25
CA ALA A 281 0.62 -20.95 29.36
C ALA A 281 -0.37 -20.07 28.58
N VAL A 282 -1.09 -20.67 27.64
CA VAL A 282 -2.10 -19.99 26.82
C VAL A 282 -3.42 -20.75 26.92
N THR A 283 -4.50 -20.05 27.23
CA THR A 283 -5.85 -20.63 27.29
C THR A 283 -6.67 -20.13 26.12
N HIS A 284 -7.18 -21.04 25.30
CA HIS A 284 -8.05 -20.71 24.17
C HIS A 284 -9.15 -21.76 24.03
N ARG A 285 -10.42 -21.31 24.05
CA ARG A 285 -11.63 -22.14 23.89
C ARG A 285 -11.63 -23.39 24.79
N ASP A 286 -11.53 -23.18 26.10
CA ASP A 286 -11.54 -24.23 27.15
C ASP A 286 -10.39 -25.25 27.07
N THR A 287 -9.41 -25.01 26.21
CA THR A 287 -8.18 -25.81 26.12
C THR A 287 -7.01 -24.98 26.64
N SER A 288 -6.35 -25.46 27.69
CA SER A 288 -5.12 -24.87 28.22
C SER A 288 -3.91 -25.56 27.59
N VAL A 289 -3.06 -24.81 26.90
CA VAL A 289 -1.82 -25.30 26.28
C VAL A 289 -0.61 -24.60 26.88
N ARG A 290 0.52 -25.31 26.96
CA ARG A 290 1.83 -24.72 27.24
C ARG A 290 2.64 -24.67 25.96
N VAL A 291 3.16 -23.51 25.61
CA VAL A 291 4.00 -23.29 24.44
C VAL A 291 5.42 -22.97 24.89
N LYS A 292 6.37 -23.88 24.64
CA LYS A 292 7.80 -23.65 24.85
C LYS A 292 8.43 -23.21 23.52
N VAL A 293 9.11 -22.08 23.50
CA VAL A 293 9.72 -21.54 22.28
C VAL A 293 11.24 -21.53 22.43
N GLU A 294 11.92 -22.22 21.52
CA GLU A 294 13.38 -22.39 21.50
C GLU A 294 13.94 -21.89 20.17
N ARG A 295 15.06 -21.16 20.21
CA ARG A 295 15.80 -20.73 19.03
C ARG A 295 17.04 -21.60 18.86
N ASN A 296 17.19 -22.18 17.68
CA ASN A 296 18.34 -22.98 17.27
C ASN A 296 18.83 -22.48 15.91
N SER A 297 20.08 -22.77 15.57
CA SER A 297 20.61 -22.53 14.22
C SER A 297 21.08 -23.86 13.64
N ASP A 298 20.93 -24.05 12.32
CA ASP A 298 21.42 -25.26 11.66
C ASP A 298 22.94 -25.20 11.42
N ARG A 299 23.49 -26.24 10.77
CA ARG A 299 24.93 -26.34 10.46
C ARG A 299 25.45 -25.24 9.54
N TYR A 300 24.56 -24.47 8.91
CA TYR A 300 24.88 -23.35 8.03
C TYR A 300 24.66 -21.99 8.73
N GLY A 301 24.35 -21.99 10.02
CA GLY A 301 24.04 -20.77 10.78
C GLY A 301 22.71 -20.12 10.35
N VAL A 302 21.77 -20.90 9.80
CA VAL A 302 20.43 -20.41 9.48
C VAL A 302 19.55 -20.57 10.72
N ASP A 303 19.02 -19.44 11.20
CA ASP A 303 18.18 -19.43 12.39
C ASP A 303 16.82 -20.11 12.16
N CYS A 304 16.41 -20.85 13.19
CA CYS A 304 15.09 -21.43 13.31
C CYS A 304 14.52 -21.25 14.71
N ILE A 305 13.20 -21.12 14.78
CA ILE A 305 12.47 -21.13 16.05
C ILE A 305 11.57 -22.36 16.09
N ARG A 306 11.73 -23.16 17.13
CA ARG A 306 10.95 -24.34 17.45
C ARG A 306 9.95 -23.97 18.54
N ALA A 307 8.66 -24.02 18.22
CA ALA A 307 7.59 -23.88 19.20
C ALA A 307 7.00 -25.25 19.51
N GLU A 308 7.20 -25.74 20.73
CA GLU A 308 6.65 -26.98 21.26
C GLU A 308 5.36 -26.69 22.04
N ILE A 309 4.26 -27.33 21.66
CA ILE A 309 2.92 -27.12 22.20
C ILE A 309 2.48 -28.37 22.96
N THR A 310 2.19 -28.22 24.25
CA THR A 310 1.76 -29.29 25.15
C THR A 310 0.38 -28.98 25.69
N THR A 311 -0.62 -29.80 25.37
CA THR A 311 -1.99 -29.65 25.87
C THR A 311 -2.08 -30.15 27.31
N GLN A 312 -2.59 -29.31 28.23
CA GLN A 312 -2.77 -29.71 29.62
C GLN A 312 -3.97 -30.68 29.75
N GLY A 313 -3.77 -31.78 30.48
CA GLY A 313 -4.82 -32.78 30.76
C GLY A 313 -4.92 -33.94 29.76
N THR A 314 -3.98 -34.06 28.80
CA THR A 314 -3.93 -35.17 27.83
C THR A 314 -2.55 -35.86 27.85
N GLU A 315 -2.50 -37.18 27.69
CA GLU A 315 -1.24 -37.93 27.46
C GLU A 315 -0.69 -37.79 26.02
N ALA A 316 -1.25 -36.89 25.22
CA ALA A 316 -0.84 -36.68 23.84
C ALA A 316 0.60 -36.12 23.74
N LYS A 317 1.37 -36.61 22.76
CA LYS A 317 2.74 -36.13 22.50
C LYS A 317 2.75 -34.62 22.18
N PRO A 318 3.76 -33.86 22.62
CA PRO A 318 3.91 -32.45 22.29
C PRO A 318 3.96 -32.23 20.78
N ARG A 319 3.23 -31.22 20.29
CA ARG A 319 3.23 -30.83 18.88
C ARG A 319 4.36 -29.83 18.65
N VAL A 320 5.05 -29.92 17.53
CA VAL A 320 6.16 -29.00 17.22
C VAL A 320 5.84 -28.19 15.97
N LYS A 321 6.02 -26.88 16.04
CA LYS A 321 5.96 -25.97 14.90
C LYS A 321 7.30 -25.30 14.67
N MET A 322 7.81 -25.41 13.46
CA MET A 322 9.08 -24.82 13.05
C MET A 322 8.87 -23.53 12.27
N PHE A 323 9.58 -22.48 12.64
CA PHE A 323 9.66 -21.20 11.94
C PHE A 323 11.08 -21.06 11.39
N LEU A 324 11.18 -21.06 10.07
CA LEU A 324 12.45 -21.14 9.34
C LEU A 324 12.63 -19.88 8.50
N ASN A 325 13.88 -19.43 8.37
CA ASN A 325 14.29 -18.53 7.30
C ASN A 325 14.27 -19.32 5.99
N ALA A 326 13.17 -19.21 5.25
CA ALA A 326 12.83 -20.14 4.18
C ALA A 326 13.74 -19.96 2.96
N GLY A 327 14.03 -18.71 2.58
CA GLY A 327 14.96 -18.38 1.50
C GLY A 327 16.36 -18.97 1.73
N ARG A 328 17.01 -18.63 2.85
CA ARG A 328 18.36 -19.14 3.18
C ARG A 328 18.39 -20.65 3.32
N LYS A 329 17.43 -21.25 4.03
CA LYS A 329 17.40 -22.71 4.22
C LYS A 329 17.29 -23.45 2.88
N SER A 330 16.34 -23.05 2.03
CA SER A 330 16.11 -23.71 0.75
C SER A 330 17.31 -23.58 -0.19
N ALA A 331 17.97 -22.42 -0.19
CA ALA A 331 19.20 -22.21 -0.96
C ALA A 331 20.36 -23.09 -0.46
N HIS A 332 20.57 -23.19 0.86
CA HIS A 332 21.62 -24.05 1.42
C HIS A 332 21.36 -25.55 1.19
N GLU A 333 20.11 -26.00 1.33
CA GLU A 333 19.72 -27.38 1.00
C GLU A 333 19.92 -27.68 -0.49
N ALA A 334 19.53 -26.74 -1.37
CA ALA A 334 19.74 -26.89 -2.81
C ALA A 334 21.23 -26.94 -3.16
N ALA A 335 22.05 -26.04 -2.61
CA ALA A 335 23.49 -26.01 -2.84
C ALA A 335 24.18 -27.30 -2.35
N ALA A 336 23.78 -27.81 -1.18
CA ALA A 336 24.31 -29.04 -0.62
C ALA A 336 23.98 -30.27 -1.47
N GLU A 337 22.77 -30.32 -2.03
CA GLU A 337 22.28 -31.44 -2.86
C GLU A 337 22.96 -31.50 -4.23
N VAL A 338 23.25 -30.35 -4.87
CA VAL A 338 23.80 -30.31 -6.23
C VAL A 338 25.32 -30.28 -6.31
N GLY A 339 26.01 -29.98 -5.21
CA GLY A 339 27.46 -29.83 -5.14
C GLY A 339 28.00 -28.67 -6.03
N ASN A 340 29.29 -28.34 -5.87
CA ASN A 340 29.95 -27.20 -6.56
C ASN A 340 29.08 -25.93 -6.61
N ALA A 341 28.57 -25.54 -5.44
CA ALA A 341 27.63 -24.45 -5.29
C ALA A 341 27.86 -23.70 -3.98
N SER A 342 27.51 -22.43 -3.97
CA SER A 342 27.62 -21.56 -2.80
C SER A 342 26.38 -20.68 -2.65
N VAL A 343 26.18 -20.14 -1.45
CA VAL A 343 25.02 -19.30 -1.12
C VAL A 343 25.51 -17.97 -0.58
N VAL A 344 24.97 -16.89 -1.14
CA VAL A 344 25.13 -15.53 -0.65
C VAL A 344 23.74 -14.93 -0.41
N TYR A 345 23.64 -14.04 0.57
CA TYR A 345 22.42 -13.32 0.93
C TYR A 345 22.79 -11.87 1.25
N PRO A 346 21.88 -10.91 1.07
CA PRO A 346 22.19 -9.49 1.19
C PRO A 346 22.55 -9.11 2.63
N VAL A 347 23.66 -8.42 2.84
CA VAL A 347 24.02 -7.83 4.14
C VAL A 347 23.73 -6.34 4.10
N PHE A 348 23.06 -5.81 5.11
CA PHE A 348 22.65 -4.41 5.15
C PHE A 348 23.37 -3.70 6.30
N ALA A 349 23.73 -2.44 6.11
CA ALA A 349 24.37 -1.62 7.14
C ALA A 349 23.43 -1.34 8.32
N ALA A 350 22.13 -1.12 8.05
CA ALA A 350 21.12 -0.88 9.10
C ALA A 350 19.71 -1.30 8.67
N ARG A 351 19.27 -2.50 9.09
CA ARG A 351 17.92 -3.01 8.79
C ARG A 351 16.81 -2.43 9.68
N GLY A 352 17.10 -2.20 10.97
CA GLY A 352 16.09 -1.83 11.96
C GLY A 352 14.91 -2.81 11.99
N GLU A 353 13.68 -2.30 12.14
CA GLU A 353 12.46 -3.12 12.09
C GLU A 353 11.87 -3.26 10.66
N ARG A 354 12.51 -2.71 9.63
CA ARG A 354 11.99 -2.74 8.26
C ARG A 354 12.13 -4.14 7.66
N LYS A 355 11.14 -4.58 6.88
CA LYS A 355 11.17 -5.90 6.22
C LYS A 355 12.01 -5.83 4.93
N LEU A 356 13.32 -5.71 5.10
CA LEU A 356 14.32 -5.80 4.02
C LEU A 356 14.89 -7.22 4.01
N THR A 357 14.75 -7.92 2.88
CA THR A 357 15.03 -9.36 2.79
C THR A 357 15.89 -9.75 1.59
N ASP A 358 15.86 -9.01 0.48
CA ASP A 358 16.50 -9.44 -0.77
C ASP A 358 17.55 -8.44 -1.32
N PHE A 359 18.31 -8.83 -2.36
CA PHE A 359 19.31 -7.95 -2.98
C PHE A 359 18.69 -6.74 -3.71
N ASN A 360 17.41 -6.80 -4.07
CA ASN A 360 16.72 -5.63 -4.61
C ASN A 360 16.36 -4.62 -3.51
N ASP A 361 16.00 -5.08 -2.32
CA ASP A 361 15.85 -4.21 -1.15
C ASP A 361 17.19 -3.54 -0.80
N LEU A 362 18.31 -4.29 -0.86
CA LEU A 362 19.65 -3.74 -0.67
C LEU A 362 20.00 -2.71 -1.75
N HIS A 363 19.63 -2.98 -3.01
CA HIS A 363 19.77 -2.03 -4.11
C HIS A 363 18.99 -0.74 -3.84
N VAL A 364 17.71 -0.82 -3.51
CA VAL A 364 16.85 0.36 -3.32
C VAL A 364 17.25 1.16 -2.07
N GLU A 365 17.68 0.48 -1.01
CA GLU A 365 18.01 1.11 0.28
C GLU A 365 19.43 1.70 0.30
N GLU A 366 20.43 0.96 -0.16
CA GLU A 366 21.86 1.32 0.00
C GLU A 366 22.55 1.59 -1.35
N GLY A 367 21.89 1.30 -2.46
CA GLY A 367 22.33 1.59 -3.82
C GLY A 367 23.00 0.42 -4.53
N LEU A 368 23.01 0.49 -5.87
CA LEU A 368 23.54 -0.58 -6.74
C LEU A 368 25.02 -0.90 -6.48
N HIS A 369 25.80 0.09 -6.05
CA HIS A 369 27.23 -0.08 -5.75
C HIS A 369 27.49 -1.03 -4.56
N VAL A 370 26.59 -1.08 -3.57
CA VAL A 370 26.70 -2.02 -2.43
C VAL A 370 26.36 -3.44 -2.87
N VAL A 371 25.34 -3.60 -3.73
CA VAL A 371 25.04 -4.88 -4.38
C VAL A 371 26.22 -5.35 -5.22
N LYS A 372 26.84 -4.45 -5.99
CA LYS A 372 28.04 -4.75 -6.81
C LYS A 372 29.18 -5.26 -5.95
N GLN A 373 29.44 -4.63 -4.81
CA GLN A 373 30.48 -5.06 -3.88
C GLN A 373 30.24 -6.49 -3.38
N GLN A 374 29.05 -6.79 -2.88
CA GLN A 374 28.73 -8.11 -2.31
C GLN A 374 28.65 -9.21 -3.38
N ALA A 375 28.00 -8.94 -4.51
CA ALA A 375 27.87 -9.89 -5.61
C ALA A 375 29.23 -10.19 -6.26
N SER A 376 30.08 -9.18 -6.48
CA SER A 376 31.42 -9.39 -7.07
C SER A 376 32.32 -10.22 -6.15
N ALA A 377 32.27 -9.97 -4.84
CA ALA A 377 33.01 -10.77 -3.86
C ALA A 377 32.58 -12.25 -3.89
N ALA A 378 31.27 -12.51 -3.98
CA ALA A 378 30.74 -13.87 -4.07
C ALA A 378 31.15 -14.57 -5.38
N VAL A 379 31.12 -13.87 -6.52
CA VAL A 379 31.57 -14.41 -7.81
C VAL A 379 33.06 -14.75 -7.78
N LEU A 380 33.90 -13.86 -7.24
CA LEU A 380 35.34 -14.12 -7.11
C LEU A 380 35.62 -15.35 -6.24
N ALA A 381 34.91 -15.49 -5.11
CA ALA A 381 35.03 -16.67 -4.25
C ALA A 381 34.59 -17.96 -4.95
N ALA A 382 33.51 -17.91 -5.75
CA ALA A 382 33.01 -19.03 -6.55
C ALA A 382 34.01 -19.49 -7.62
N MET A 383 34.82 -18.58 -8.19
CA MET A 383 35.83 -18.90 -9.21
C MET A 383 37.12 -19.54 -8.66
N GLY A 384 37.18 -19.85 -7.35
CA GLY A 384 38.34 -20.49 -6.75
C GLY A 384 39.56 -19.57 -6.60
N ALA A 385 39.38 -18.25 -6.79
CA ALA A 385 40.33 -17.29 -6.28
C ALA A 385 40.24 -17.36 -4.75
N ASP A 386 41.34 -17.71 -4.09
CA ASP A 386 41.43 -17.71 -2.64
C ASP A 386 40.95 -16.33 -2.13
N PRO A 387 39.83 -16.25 -1.36
CA PRO A 387 39.32 -14.98 -0.85
C PRO A 387 40.37 -14.26 0.01
N LEU A 388 41.37 -15.01 0.52
CA LEU A 388 42.52 -14.53 1.30
C LEU A 388 43.77 -14.23 0.44
N LYS A 389 43.78 -14.55 -0.87
CA LYS A 389 44.78 -14.04 -1.85
C LYS A 389 44.34 -12.79 -2.58
N VAL A 390 43.13 -12.29 -2.33
CA VAL A 390 42.96 -10.84 -2.25
C VAL A 390 43.61 -10.43 -0.93
N GLY A 391 44.94 -10.33 -0.94
CA GLY A 391 45.66 -9.81 0.20
C GLY A 391 45.05 -8.47 0.60
N PRO A 392 45.00 -8.13 1.90
CA PRO A 392 44.64 -6.79 2.31
C PRO A 392 45.69 -5.84 1.73
N HIS A 393 45.32 -5.27 0.59
CA HIS A 393 45.78 -4.01 0.03
C HIS A 393 47.08 -4.01 -0.80
N ALA A 394 46.98 -3.40 -1.99
CA ALA A 394 48.09 -2.67 -2.64
C ALA A 394 47.73 -1.22 -3.05
N HIS A 395 46.50 -0.76 -2.76
CA HIS A 395 46.13 0.67 -2.81
C HIS A 395 45.26 1.10 -1.61
N LEU A 396 45.19 0.28 -0.57
CA LEU A 396 44.33 0.49 0.60
C LEU A 396 45.06 0.23 1.93
N GLN A 397 46.41 0.15 1.93
CA GLN A 397 47.23 0.33 3.14
C GLN A 397 47.41 1.83 3.49
N ALA A 398 46.53 2.66 2.94
CA ALA A 398 46.25 4.01 3.37
C ALA A 398 44.76 4.29 3.11
N VAL A 399 43.86 3.55 3.76
CA VAL A 399 42.54 4.11 4.05
C VAL A 399 42.31 3.92 5.54
N GLU A 400 42.61 4.99 6.25
CA GLU A 400 42.09 5.32 7.57
C GLU A 400 40.63 4.86 7.67
N VAL A 401 40.17 4.42 8.86
CA VAL A 401 38.72 4.44 9.19
C VAL A 401 38.21 5.73 8.58
N PRO A 402 37.29 5.74 7.58
CA PRO A 402 37.04 6.97 6.87
C PRO A 402 36.61 7.96 7.94
N GLU A 403 37.50 8.91 8.26
CA GLU A 403 37.06 10.13 8.89
C GLU A 403 35.94 10.55 7.98
N ASP A 404 34.75 10.68 8.56
CA ASP A 404 33.60 11.20 7.87
C ASP A 404 34.15 12.30 6.95
N PRO A 405 34.00 12.25 5.61
CA PRO A 405 34.75 13.13 4.71
C PRO A 405 34.55 14.63 4.99
N HIS A 406 33.59 14.97 5.84
CA HIS A 406 33.35 16.29 6.38
C HIS A 406 34.00 16.57 7.75
N TYR A 407 34.71 15.65 8.39
CA TYR A 407 35.31 15.79 9.72
C TYR A 407 36.36 16.89 9.75
N GLY A 408 37.29 16.91 8.80
CA GLY A 408 38.24 18.01 8.65
C GLY A 408 37.54 19.37 8.46
N SER A 409 36.58 19.43 7.52
CA SER A 409 35.78 20.64 7.28
C SER A 409 34.91 21.04 8.48
N ALA A 410 34.49 20.08 9.30
CA ALA A 410 33.72 20.30 10.51
C ALA A 410 34.59 20.86 11.63
N VAL A 411 35.81 20.34 11.82
CA VAL A 411 36.77 20.88 12.78
C VAL A 411 37.17 22.31 12.38
N GLU A 412 37.41 22.56 11.09
CA GLU A 412 37.68 23.90 10.58
C GLU A 412 36.48 24.84 10.76
N ALA A 413 35.27 24.42 10.43
CA ALA A 413 34.06 25.23 10.62
C ALA A 413 33.87 25.60 12.09
N VAL A 414 34.04 24.63 12.99
CA VAL A 414 33.90 24.83 14.44
C VAL A 414 34.98 25.76 14.98
N LYS A 415 36.25 25.62 14.57
CA LYS A 415 37.34 26.52 14.96
C LYS A 415 37.23 27.91 14.34
N LYS A 416 36.81 28.02 13.07
CA LYS A 416 36.65 29.29 12.36
C LYS A 416 35.51 30.14 12.92
N HIS A 417 34.40 29.49 13.28
CA HIS A 417 33.20 30.18 13.74
C HIS A 417 33.02 30.14 15.26
N GLY A 418 33.87 29.42 15.99
CA GLY A 418 33.81 29.28 17.46
C GLY A 418 32.52 28.60 17.97
N ARG A 419 31.77 27.90 17.10
CA ARG A 419 30.43 27.40 17.40
C ARG A 419 30.29 25.91 17.11
N ALA A 420 30.15 25.11 18.16
CA ALA A 420 30.05 23.65 18.09
C ALA A 420 28.63 23.14 18.36
N THR A 421 27.72 23.28 17.38
CA THR A 421 26.33 22.80 17.50
C THR A 421 25.91 22.00 16.27
N VAL A 422 25.04 20.99 16.44
CA VAL A 422 24.60 20.09 15.36
C VAL A 422 24.02 20.90 14.20
N GLY A 423 23.09 21.81 14.47
CA GLY A 423 22.48 22.66 13.44
C GLY A 423 23.47 23.58 12.71
N HIS A 424 24.56 24.00 13.36
CA HIS A 424 25.61 24.79 12.69
C HIS A 424 26.41 23.95 11.70
N LEU A 425 26.83 22.74 12.10
CA LEU A 425 27.52 21.81 11.22
C LEU A 425 26.64 21.34 10.07
N GLN A 426 25.34 21.09 10.30
CA GLN A 426 24.40 20.78 9.22
C GLN A 426 24.29 21.90 8.20
N LYS A 427 24.26 23.16 8.65
CA LYS A 427 24.11 24.32 7.76
C LYS A 427 25.38 24.62 6.96
N ILE A 428 26.56 24.45 7.55
CA ILE A 428 27.84 24.75 6.87
C ILE A 428 28.28 23.60 5.97
N LEU A 429 28.05 22.34 6.38
CA LEU A 429 28.53 21.18 5.65
C LEU A 429 27.43 20.49 4.84
N SER A 430 26.19 20.99 4.93
CA SER A 430 25.02 20.43 4.26
C SER A 430 24.85 18.93 4.51
N ILE A 431 25.10 18.51 5.75
CA ILE A 431 25.00 17.11 6.21
C ILE A 431 23.74 16.88 7.05
N SER A 432 23.35 15.60 7.19
CA SER A 432 22.20 15.22 8.01
C SER A 432 22.46 15.42 9.51
N TYR A 433 21.39 15.58 10.29
CA TYR A 433 21.45 15.81 11.74
C TYR A 433 22.24 14.71 12.46
N ALA A 434 21.94 13.44 12.16
CA ALA A 434 22.62 12.29 12.76
C ALA A 434 24.12 12.26 12.42
N ARG A 435 24.50 12.73 11.24
CA ARG A 435 25.92 12.82 10.82
C ARG A 435 26.64 13.97 11.52
N ALA A 436 26.01 15.13 11.59
CA ALA A 436 26.51 16.28 12.36
C ALA A 436 26.63 15.99 13.86
N ALA A 437 25.73 15.19 14.43
CA ALA A 437 25.80 14.73 15.82
C ALA A 437 27.01 13.82 16.06
N ARG A 438 27.20 12.80 15.22
CA ARG A 438 28.39 11.92 15.28
C ARG A 438 29.70 12.69 15.12
N LEU A 439 29.75 13.67 14.22
CA LEU A 439 30.93 14.53 14.05
C LEU A 439 31.27 15.31 15.34
N LEU A 440 30.26 15.79 16.08
CA LEU A 440 30.48 16.48 17.36
C LEU A 440 30.89 15.53 18.49
N GLU A 441 30.35 14.31 18.51
CA GLU A 441 30.76 13.25 19.46
C GLU A 441 32.24 12.88 19.24
N VAL A 442 32.65 12.69 17.98
CA VAL A 442 34.06 12.43 17.64
C VAL A 442 34.96 13.62 17.99
N MET A 443 34.49 14.86 17.80
CA MET A 443 35.23 16.06 18.22
C MET A 443 35.35 16.20 19.75
N GLU A 444 34.37 15.71 20.50
CA GLU A 444 34.40 15.67 21.97
C GLU A 444 35.41 14.64 22.46
N GLU A 445 35.36 13.41 21.92
CA GLU A 445 36.33 12.35 22.22
C GLU A 445 37.77 12.77 21.92
N ARG A 446 37.96 13.59 20.88
CA ARG A 446 39.27 14.14 20.47
C ARG A 446 39.60 15.50 21.09
N SER A 447 38.82 15.97 22.07
CA SER A 447 39.08 17.22 22.82
C SER A 447 39.16 18.50 21.98
N ILE A 448 38.49 18.55 20.82
CA ILE A 448 38.33 19.76 20.00
C ILE A 448 37.21 20.65 20.55
N VAL A 449 36.19 20.03 21.13
CA VAL A 449 35.06 20.70 21.80
C VAL A 449 34.83 20.07 23.17
N THR A 450 34.29 20.82 24.12
CA THR A 450 33.91 20.27 25.43
C THR A 450 32.67 19.40 25.31
N GLY A 451 32.42 18.60 26.35
CA GLY A 451 31.10 18.00 26.57
C GLY A 451 30.00 19.05 26.66
N ALA A 452 28.78 18.62 26.38
CA ALA A 452 27.61 19.48 26.40
C ALA A 452 27.26 19.88 27.85
N ASP A 453 27.03 21.17 28.09
CA ASP A 453 26.53 21.64 29.39
C ASP A 453 25.03 21.32 29.59
N ALA A 454 24.48 21.69 30.75
CA ALA A 454 23.08 21.46 31.12
C ALA A 454 22.05 22.11 30.17
N HIS A 455 22.49 22.92 29.22
CA HIS A 455 21.67 23.56 28.19
C HIS A 455 22.09 23.14 26.77
N GLY A 456 22.88 22.07 26.64
CA GLY A 456 23.29 21.49 25.36
C GLY A 456 24.39 22.27 24.63
N ARG A 457 25.07 23.22 25.29
CA ARG A 457 26.11 24.05 24.67
C ARG A 457 27.48 23.42 24.84
N ARG A 458 28.27 23.43 23.77
CA ARG A 458 29.65 22.91 23.71
C ARG A 458 30.61 24.06 23.42
N LYS A 459 31.71 24.18 24.17
CA LYS A 459 32.75 25.19 23.95
C LYS A 459 33.86 24.62 23.08
N VAL A 460 34.42 25.43 22.18
CA VAL A 460 35.58 25.03 21.37
C VAL A 460 36.85 25.17 22.20
N VAL A 461 37.62 24.10 22.34
CA VAL A 461 38.82 24.05 23.18
C VAL A 461 39.96 24.80 22.48
N GLY A 462 40.56 25.78 23.14
CA GLY A 462 41.76 26.50 22.66
C GLY A 462 41.54 27.87 21.99
N MET A 463 40.30 28.40 21.92
CA MET A 463 40.08 29.80 21.50
C MET A 463 39.91 30.72 22.71
N SER A 464 40.84 31.68 22.87
CA SER A 464 40.67 32.81 23.78
C SER A 464 39.71 33.84 23.19
N SER A 465 38.81 34.32 24.03
CA SER A 465 37.75 35.27 23.68
C SER A 465 38.19 36.72 23.81
N THR A 466 37.91 37.55 22.80
CA THR A 466 37.47 38.96 23.06
C THR A 466 36.67 39.52 21.87
N PRO A 467 35.56 40.25 22.13
CA PRO A 467 34.69 40.86 21.11
C PRO A 467 34.95 42.38 20.96
N SER A 468 34.49 43.02 19.87
CA SER A 468 33.63 44.23 19.90
C SER A 468 33.56 44.99 18.55
N SER A 469 32.45 45.73 18.45
CA SER A 469 31.89 46.66 17.48
C SER A 469 32.75 47.74 16.81
N ALA A 470 32.27 48.14 15.62
CA ALA A 470 32.11 49.50 15.08
C ALA A 470 33.32 50.46 15.02
N GLY A 471 33.61 50.93 13.80
CA GLY A 471 34.43 52.10 13.53
C GLY A 471 34.48 52.39 12.03
N ALA A 472 33.79 53.44 11.61
CA ALA A 472 33.79 53.94 10.24
C ALA A 472 35.15 54.57 9.87
N ALA A 473 35.60 54.35 8.63
CA ALA A 473 36.44 55.29 7.90
C ALA A 473 36.35 54.97 6.40
N GLY A 474 36.05 56.00 5.60
CA GLY A 474 35.78 55.90 4.18
C GLY A 474 36.98 55.57 3.31
N GLY A 475 36.68 55.00 2.15
CA GLY A 475 37.55 54.89 1.00
C GLY A 475 36.67 54.74 -0.24
N ALA A 476 36.73 55.74 -1.11
CA ALA A 476 35.96 55.80 -2.34
C ALA A 476 36.28 54.60 -3.26
N ALA A 477 35.24 53.86 -3.65
CA ALA A 477 35.24 52.95 -4.78
C ALA A 477 33.88 53.09 -5.48
N GLY A 478 33.90 53.27 -6.80
CA GLY A 478 32.79 53.77 -7.60
C GLY A 478 31.49 52.98 -7.47
N GLU A 479 30.39 53.65 -7.79
CA GLU A 479 29.05 53.07 -7.91
C GLU A 479 29.08 51.89 -8.89
N VAL A 480 29.08 50.68 -8.34
CA VAL A 480 28.82 49.45 -9.10
C VAL A 480 27.31 49.29 -9.12
N SER A 481 26.72 49.20 -10.32
CA SER A 481 25.27 49.01 -10.47
C SER A 481 24.81 47.71 -9.78
N GLU A 482 23.55 47.64 -9.31
CA GLU A 482 22.97 46.41 -8.75
C GLU A 482 23.11 45.20 -9.72
N GLU A 483 23.05 45.44 -11.03
CA GLU A 483 23.25 44.42 -12.08
C GLU A 483 24.66 43.82 -12.06
N ASP A 484 25.67 44.62 -11.72
CA ASP A 484 27.06 44.17 -11.61
C ASP A 484 27.35 43.52 -10.25
N TYR A 485 26.59 43.88 -9.22
CA TYR A 485 26.83 43.42 -7.85
C TYR A 485 26.60 41.91 -7.68
N TRP A 486 25.47 41.38 -8.16
CA TRP A 486 25.17 39.95 -8.01
C TRP A 486 26.06 39.09 -8.92
N ARG A 487 26.38 39.58 -10.13
CA ARG A 487 27.30 38.91 -11.07
C ARG A 487 28.72 38.81 -10.53
N ALA A 488 29.18 39.82 -9.79
CA ALA A 488 30.48 39.79 -9.11
C ALA A 488 30.57 38.73 -8.01
N ARG A 489 29.42 38.31 -7.44
CA ARG A 489 29.33 37.32 -6.35
C ARG A 489 29.17 35.88 -6.83
N LEU A 490 29.04 35.66 -8.15
CA LEU A 490 29.03 34.31 -8.71
C LEU A 490 30.36 33.61 -8.39
N ARG A 491 30.26 32.39 -7.88
CA ARG A 491 31.44 31.57 -7.56
C ARG A 491 32.15 31.17 -8.83
N LYS A 492 33.46 31.36 -8.84
CA LYS A 492 34.35 31.10 -9.97
C LYS A 492 35.45 30.13 -9.56
N ALA A 493 35.95 29.35 -10.51
CA ALA A 493 37.12 28.50 -10.32
C ALA A 493 38.36 29.37 -10.10
N GLU A 494 39.15 29.08 -9.06
CA GLU A 494 40.31 29.90 -8.66
C GLU A 494 41.35 30.09 -9.77
N LYS A 495 41.55 29.07 -10.62
CA LYS A 495 42.59 29.09 -11.67
C LYS A 495 42.12 29.66 -13.00
N SER A 496 40.90 29.32 -13.44
CA SER A 496 40.40 29.70 -14.77
C SER A 496 39.47 30.91 -14.75
N GLY A 497 38.97 31.32 -13.58
CA GLY A 497 37.95 32.37 -13.46
C GLY A 497 36.57 31.97 -14.00
N ALA A 498 36.40 30.73 -14.48
CA ALA A 498 35.13 30.23 -15.01
C ALA A 498 34.06 30.11 -13.92
N VAL A 499 32.82 30.48 -14.24
CA VAL A 499 31.68 30.32 -13.31
C VAL A 499 31.47 28.84 -13.01
N LEU A 500 31.29 28.50 -11.74
CA LEU A 500 31.12 27.12 -11.32
C LEU A 500 29.67 26.63 -11.58
N PRO A 501 29.49 25.37 -12.04
CA PRO A 501 28.19 24.73 -12.17
C PRO A 501 27.63 24.31 -10.81
N ALA A 502 27.29 25.29 -9.97
CA ALA A 502 26.83 25.10 -8.60
C ALA A 502 25.42 25.67 -8.40
N LEU A 503 24.66 25.07 -7.48
CA LEU A 503 23.27 25.43 -7.19
C LEU A 503 23.09 26.91 -6.85
N ASP A 504 23.99 27.45 -6.02
CA ASP A 504 23.99 28.87 -5.63
C ASP A 504 24.12 29.81 -6.83
N ASN A 505 25.00 29.51 -7.78
CA ASN A 505 25.17 30.30 -9.00
C ASN A 505 23.93 30.24 -9.90
N VAL A 506 23.38 29.05 -10.14
CA VAL A 506 22.17 28.90 -10.98
C VAL A 506 20.99 29.63 -10.34
N PHE A 507 20.78 29.43 -9.04
CA PHE A 507 19.76 30.13 -8.27
C PHE A 507 19.92 31.65 -8.34
N SER A 508 21.14 32.17 -8.11
CA SER A 508 21.39 33.62 -8.20
C SER A 508 21.15 34.17 -9.61
N ILE A 509 21.48 33.43 -10.66
CA ILE A 509 21.21 33.85 -12.04
C ILE A 509 19.70 33.91 -12.31
N LEU A 510 18.98 32.81 -12.07
CA LEU A 510 17.54 32.74 -12.33
C LEU A 510 16.73 33.74 -11.49
N LEU A 511 17.23 34.11 -10.30
CA LEU A 511 16.57 35.07 -9.43
C LEU A 511 16.79 36.54 -9.85
N ASN A 512 17.96 36.88 -10.40
CA ASN A 512 18.38 38.29 -10.56
C ASN A 512 18.60 38.71 -12.01
N ASP A 513 18.72 37.79 -12.97
CA ASP A 513 18.88 38.21 -14.36
C ASP A 513 17.55 38.74 -14.91
N PRO A 514 17.52 39.94 -15.52
CA PRO A 514 16.28 40.54 -16.03
C PRO A 514 15.52 39.66 -17.02
N ALA A 515 16.21 38.78 -17.76
CA ALA A 515 15.57 37.85 -18.70
C ALA A 515 14.67 36.80 -18.00
N TRP A 516 14.87 36.56 -16.70
CA TRP A 516 14.10 35.62 -15.89
C TRP A 516 13.06 36.28 -14.98
N GLU A 517 12.92 37.62 -15.03
CA GLU A 517 12.04 38.37 -14.13
C GLU A 517 10.57 37.98 -14.29
N GLY A 518 10.03 37.36 -13.23
CA GLY A 518 8.65 36.88 -13.19
C GLY A 518 8.36 35.71 -14.14
N VAL A 519 9.39 35.00 -14.62
CA VAL A 519 9.23 33.79 -15.44
C VAL A 519 8.79 32.61 -14.58
N LEU A 520 9.37 32.42 -13.40
CA LEU A 520 9.10 31.26 -12.54
C LEU A 520 8.15 31.61 -11.39
N GLY A 521 7.16 30.75 -11.15
CA GLY A 521 6.26 30.84 -10.01
C GLY A 521 5.87 29.46 -9.46
N PHE A 522 5.55 29.38 -8.18
CA PHE A 522 5.12 28.14 -7.53
C PHE A 522 3.60 28.13 -7.33
N GLU A 523 2.92 27.20 -8.00
CA GLU A 523 1.47 27.07 -7.92
C GLU A 523 1.10 26.17 -6.74
N GLN A 524 0.58 26.77 -5.66
CA GLN A 524 0.37 26.12 -4.37
C GLN A 524 -0.74 25.05 -4.39
N PHE A 525 -1.70 25.14 -5.31
CA PHE A 525 -2.82 24.19 -5.36
C PHE A 525 -2.39 22.83 -5.90
N SER A 526 -1.61 22.82 -6.98
CA SER A 526 -1.04 21.65 -7.65
C SER A 526 0.36 21.29 -7.16
N GLY A 527 1.05 22.19 -6.46
CA GLY A 527 2.42 22.00 -5.96
C GLY A 527 3.48 21.97 -7.07
N ARG A 528 3.24 22.68 -8.18
CA ARG A 528 4.07 22.62 -9.39
C ARG A 528 4.83 23.92 -9.62
N VAL A 529 5.99 23.80 -10.27
CA VAL A 529 6.74 24.95 -10.79
C VAL A 529 6.16 25.34 -12.14
N MET A 530 5.83 26.61 -12.30
CA MET A 530 5.17 27.16 -13.48
C MET A 530 6.03 28.24 -14.13
N LYS A 531 6.01 28.25 -15.46
CA LYS A 531 6.50 29.30 -16.34
C LYS A 531 5.36 30.29 -16.57
N LEU A 532 5.34 31.39 -15.82
CA LEU A 532 4.34 32.46 -15.88
C LEU A 532 4.53 33.39 -17.08
N LYS A 533 5.73 33.37 -17.68
CA LYS A 533 6.08 34.03 -18.93
C LYS A 533 6.94 33.06 -19.76
N PRO A 534 7.05 33.25 -21.09
CA PRO A 534 7.99 32.48 -21.91
C PRO A 534 9.43 32.59 -21.37
N PRO A 535 10.10 31.47 -21.01
CA PRO A 535 11.50 31.52 -20.62
C PRO A 535 12.39 32.01 -21.77
N PRO A 536 13.55 32.64 -21.48
CA PRO A 536 14.40 33.29 -22.48
C PRO A 536 15.28 32.30 -23.27
N PHE A 537 14.75 31.14 -23.64
CA PHE A 537 15.45 30.13 -24.43
C PHE A 537 15.58 30.54 -25.90
N ASP A 538 16.71 30.23 -26.54
CA ASP A 538 17.02 30.60 -27.93
C ASP A 538 15.99 30.07 -28.96
N GLU A 539 15.44 28.88 -28.73
CA GLU A 539 14.40 28.27 -29.58
C GLU A 539 12.99 28.83 -29.34
N GLY A 540 12.83 29.75 -28.37
CA GLY A 540 11.54 30.25 -27.89
C GLY A 540 10.96 29.40 -26.76
N GLY A 541 10.70 30.03 -25.61
CA GLY A 541 9.98 29.44 -24.48
C GLY A 541 8.46 29.53 -24.63
N VAL A 542 7.74 28.72 -23.86
CA VAL A 542 6.27 28.81 -23.71
C VAL A 542 5.88 28.82 -22.25
N GLU A 543 4.77 29.49 -21.94
CA GLU A 543 4.14 29.44 -20.61
C GLU A 543 3.60 28.03 -20.30
N GLY A 544 3.43 27.73 -19.01
CA GLY A 544 2.89 26.45 -18.54
C GLY A 544 3.80 25.75 -17.52
N GLU A 545 3.61 24.45 -17.32
CA GLU A 545 4.39 23.69 -16.33
C GLU A 545 5.87 23.60 -16.71
N TRP A 546 6.75 23.76 -15.73
CA TRP A 546 8.18 23.50 -15.87
C TRP A 546 8.43 21.99 -15.91
N THR A 547 9.15 21.53 -16.93
CA THR A 547 9.37 20.11 -17.22
C THR A 547 10.86 19.77 -17.26
N ASP A 548 11.20 18.48 -17.27
CA ASP A 548 12.57 17.99 -17.47
C ASP A 548 13.22 18.53 -18.77
N ARG A 549 12.40 18.84 -19.78
CA ARG A 549 12.87 19.47 -21.01
C ARG A 549 13.29 20.93 -20.77
N ASP A 550 12.61 21.63 -19.88
CA ASP A 550 12.96 22.99 -19.49
C ASP A 550 14.26 23.01 -18.65
N ASP A 551 14.52 21.98 -17.83
CA ASP A 551 15.83 21.83 -17.17
C ASP A 551 16.95 21.78 -18.20
N SER A 552 16.80 20.93 -19.22
CA SER A 552 17.79 20.77 -20.30
C SER A 552 17.98 22.07 -21.11
N ARG A 553 16.89 22.78 -21.40
CA ARG A 553 16.91 24.07 -22.12
C ARG A 553 17.57 25.17 -21.29
N CYS A 554 17.32 25.18 -19.99
CA CYS A 554 17.95 26.13 -19.07
C CYS A 554 19.45 25.85 -18.92
N VAL A 555 19.87 24.58 -18.85
CA VAL A 555 21.30 24.19 -18.89
C VAL A 555 21.97 24.71 -20.17
N LEU A 556 21.33 24.58 -21.34
CA LEU A 556 21.85 25.08 -22.61
C LEU A 556 21.98 26.61 -22.59
N TRP A 557 20.94 27.31 -22.14
CA TRP A 557 20.92 28.77 -22.03
C TRP A 557 22.03 29.28 -21.09
N LEU A 558 22.23 28.65 -19.93
CA LEU A 558 23.31 28.97 -19.00
C LEU A 558 24.69 28.75 -19.65
N GLY A 559 24.84 27.67 -20.41
CA GLY A 559 26.07 27.36 -21.16
C GLY A 559 26.42 28.45 -22.17
N GLN A 560 25.43 28.88 -22.96
CA GLN A 560 25.63 29.90 -24.00
C GLN A 560 25.81 31.30 -23.41
N ARG A 561 25.06 31.66 -22.37
CA ARG A 561 25.01 33.03 -21.83
C ARG A 561 26.06 33.32 -20.76
N TYR A 562 26.41 32.32 -19.94
CA TYR A 562 27.35 32.46 -18.82
C TYR A 562 28.57 31.55 -18.90
N GLY A 563 28.66 30.68 -19.92
CA GLY A 563 29.84 29.85 -20.16
C GLY A 563 29.99 28.66 -19.22
N PHE A 564 28.91 28.16 -18.61
CA PHE A 564 28.94 26.97 -17.77
C PHE A 564 27.66 26.12 -17.94
N SER A 565 27.80 24.80 -17.81
CA SER A 565 26.68 23.87 -17.95
C SER A 565 26.48 23.07 -16.66
N PRO A 566 25.50 23.43 -15.81
CA PRO A 566 25.17 22.63 -14.63
C PRO A 566 24.51 21.31 -15.03
N LYS A 567 24.47 20.36 -14.10
CA LYS A 567 23.64 19.16 -14.30
C LYS A 567 22.15 19.52 -14.23
N PRO A 568 21.27 18.77 -14.92
CA PRO A 568 19.82 19.03 -14.89
C PRO A 568 19.23 19.05 -13.48
N ASP A 569 19.67 18.20 -12.56
CA ASP A 569 19.18 18.15 -11.18
C ASP A 569 19.46 19.45 -10.39
N ILE A 570 20.61 20.09 -10.63
CA ILE A 570 20.96 21.40 -10.05
C ILE A 570 20.01 22.48 -10.60
N THR A 571 19.68 22.39 -11.89
CA THR A 571 18.82 23.36 -12.57
C THR A 571 17.38 23.24 -12.10
N MET A 572 16.87 22.01 -11.99
CA MET A 572 15.57 21.69 -11.40
C MET A 572 15.47 22.24 -9.97
N GLU A 573 16.46 21.97 -9.12
CA GLU A 573 16.49 22.44 -7.73
C GLU A 573 16.54 23.98 -7.65
N ALA A 574 17.34 24.63 -8.51
CA ALA A 574 17.38 26.10 -8.58
C ALA A 574 16.06 26.71 -9.04
N ALA A 575 15.44 26.16 -10.10
CA ALA A 575 14.18 26.63 -10.64
C ALA A 575 13.06 26.52 -9.59
N PHE A 576 13.01 25.39 -8.86
CA PHE A 576 12.10 25.21 -7.73
C PHE A 576 12.31 26.27 -6.63
N LEU A 577 13.55 26.48 -6.19
CA LEU A 577 13.86 27.47 -5.15
C LEU A 577 13.52 28.92 -5.55
N VAL A 578 13.65 29.27 -6.84
CA VAL A 578 13.22 30.58 -7.34
C VAL A 578 11.70 30.67 -7.38
N ALA A 579 11.03 29.63 -7.89
CA ALA A 579 9.58 29.57 -7.95
C ALA A 579 8.92 29.69 -6.56
N GLU A 580 9.49 29.06 -5.53
CA GLU A 580 9.00 29.15 -4.13
C GLU A 580 9.02 30.59 -3.58
N ARG A 581 9.80 31.51 -4.15
CA ARG A 581 9.78 32.94 -3.78
C ARG A 581 8.61 33.71 -4.39
N HIS A 582 7.93 33.11 -5.37
CA HIS A 582 6.80 33.68 -6.07
C HIS A 582 5.60 32.71 -6.01
N PRO A 583 5.08 32.39 -4.81
CA PRO A 583 3.95 31.48 -4.67
C PRO A 583 2.63 32.17 -5.05
N TYR A 584 1.73 31.41 -5.67
CA TYR A 584 0.36 31.84 -5.96
C TYR A 584 -0.59 30.65 -5.91
N HIS A 585 -1.90 30.89 -5.91
CA HIS A 585 -2.89 29.82 -5.76
C HIS A 585 -4.06 30.02 -6.74
N VAL A 586 -4.09 29.22 -7.81
CA VAL A 586 -5.00 29.47 -8.95
C VAL A 586 -6.47 29.56 -8.59
N VAL A 587 -6.96 28.75 -7.66
CA VAL A 587 -8.38 28.80 -7.26
C VAL A 587 -8.69 30.03 -6.42
N ARG A 588 -7.81 30.43 -5.49
CA ARG A 588 -8.01 31.63 -4.65
C ARG A 588 -7.96 32.89 -5.51
N ASP A 589 -7.01 32.94 -6.44
CA ASP A 589 -6.89 34.03 -7.40
C ASP A 589 -8.13 34.13 -8.29
N TYR A 590 -8.66 32.98 -8.76
CA TYR A 590 -9.92 32.94 -9.49
C TYR A 590 -11.10 33.45 -8.66
N LEU A 591 -11.25 32.99 -7.42
CA LEU A 591 -12.33 33.41 -6.52
C LEU A 591 -12.31 34.91 -6.25
N GLU A 592 -11.13 35.48 -5.97
CA GLU A 592 -10.99 36.92 -5.79
C GLU A 592 -11.30 37.68 -7.10
N SER A 593 -10.92 37.12 -8.26
CA SER A 593 -11.22 37.73 -9.57
C SER A 593 -12.73 37.77 -9.90
N VAL A 594 -13.52 36.79 -9.45
CA VAL A 594 -14.97 36.73 -9.73
C VAL A 594 -15.77 37.49 -8.67
N ARG A 595 -15.28 37.55 -7.44
CA ARG A 595 -15.94 38.26 -6.32
C ARG A 595 -16.34 39.69 -6.67
N THR A 596 -15.42 40.44 -7.28
CA THR A 596 -15.64 41.84 -7.67
C THR A 596 -16.64 42.00 -8.81
N ARG A 597 -17.01 40.91 -9.48
CA ARG A 597 -17.93 40.85 -10.62
C ARG A 597 -19.31 40.28 -10.25
N TRP A 598 -19.59 40.05 -8.96
CA TRP A 598 -20.89 39.56 -8.52
C TRP A 598 -22.01 40.56 -8.80
N ASP A 599 -23.07 40.11 -9.46
CA ASP A 599 -24.24 40.89 -9.84
C ASP A 599 -25.28 41.03 -8.73
N ARG A 600 -24.98 40.54 -7.53
CA ARG A 600 -25.82 40.58 -6.32
C ARG A 600 -27.14 39.82 -6.43
N LYS A 601 -27.36 39.01 -7.47
CA LYS A 601 -28.51 38.12 -7.54
C LYS A 601 -28.20 36.80 -6.85
N ARG A 602 -29.09 36.42 -5.95
CA ARG A 602 -29.04 35.17 -5.19
C ARG A 602 -29.36 33.99 -6.10
N ARG A 603 -28.41 33.07 -6.26
CA ARG A 603 -28.51 31.83 -7.06
C ARG A 603 -27.98 30.61 -6.30
N LEU A 604 -27.16 30.83 -5.28
CA LEU A 604 -26.44 29.77 -4.57
C LEU A 604 -27.36 28.74 -3.90
N HIS A 605 -28.54 29.14 -3.43
CA HIS A 605 -29.50 28.20 -2.85
C HIS A 605 -30.32 27.45 -3.90
N THR A 606 -30.47 27.99 -5.11
CA THR A 606 -31.41 27.44 -6.09
C THR A 606 -30.72 26.81 -7.29
N TRP A 607 -29.39 26.82 -7.40
CA TRP A 607 -28.69 26.33 -8.59
C TRP A 607 -29.02 24.87 -8.99
N LEU A 608 -29.27 23.98 -8.01
CA LEU A 608 -29.73 22.61 -8.30
C LEU A 608 -31.13 22.60 -8.94
N VAL A 609 -32.01 23.50 -8.50
CA VAL A 609 -33.37 23.68 -9.02
C VAL A 609 -33.31 24.35 -10.40
N ASP A 610 -32.60 25.47 -10.51
CA ASP A 610 -32.59 26.32 -11.70
C ASP A 610 -31.89 25.67 -12.90
N TYR A 611 -30.80 24.93 -12.67
CA TYR A 611 -29.98 24.36 -13.74
C TYR A 611 -30.11 22.85 -13.90
N LEU A 612 -30.37 22.11 -12.82
CA LEU A 612 -30.52 20.66 -12.87
C LEU A 612 -31.98 20.20 -12.77
N TYR A 613 -32.91 21.15 -12.64
CA TYR A 613 -34.35 20.93 -12.53
C TYR A 613 -34.72 19.90 -11.46
N VAL A 614 -33.98 19.96 -10.35
CA VAL A 614 -34.28 19.21 -9.13
C VAL A 614 -35.56 19.76 -8.52
N GLU A 615 -36.35 18.89 -7.89
CA GLU A 615 -37.53 19.31 -7.13
C GLU A 615 -37.16 20.35 -6.07
N ASP A 616 -37.89 21.46 -6.07
CA ASP A 616 -37.61 22.62 -5.22
C ASP A 616 -38.02 22.35 -3.76
N THR A 617 -37.11 21.71 -3.04
CA THR A 617 -37.25 21.36 -1.62
C THR A 617 -36.25 22.12 -0.77
N GLU A 618 -36.56 22.31 0.51
CA GLU A 618 -35.60 22.87 1.47
C GLU A 618 -34.29 22.07 1.51
N TYR A 619 -34.40 20.74 1.43
CA TYR A 619 -33.26 19.84 1.33
C TYR A 619 -32.38 20.16 0.11
N ALA A 620 -32.96 20.23 -1.09
CA ALA A 620 -32.21 20.53 -2.31
C ALA A 620 -31.50 21.88 -2.20
N ARG A 621 -32.18 22.90 -1.67
CA ARG A 621 -31.59 24.23 -1.49
C ARG A 621 -30.42 24.24 -0.52
N LEU A 622 -30.53 23.52 0.61
CA LEU A 622 -29.47 23.43 1.61
C LEU A 622 -28.28 22.60 1.12
N VAL A 623 -28.52 21.46 0.47
CA VAL A 623 -27.47 20.62 -0.08
C VAL A 623 -26.63 21.38 -1.10
N GLY A 624 -27.29 22.04 -2.05
CA GLY A 624 -26.61 22.82 -3.09
C GLY A 624 -25.77 23.96 -2.52
N PHE A 625 -26.32 24.70 -1.56
CA PHE A 625 -25.63 25.78 -0.86
C PHE A 625 -24.42 25.27 -0.05
N LYS A 626 -24.65 24.28 0.83
CA LYS A 626 -23.61 23.76 1.74
C LYS A 626 -22.47 23.11 0.98
N TRP A 627 -22.75 22.40 -0.11
CA TRP A 627 -21.71 21.71 -0.87
C TRP A 627 -20.76 22.69 -1.57
N LEU A 628 -21.28 23.75 -2.21
CA LEU A 628 -20.45 24.78 -2.82
C LEU A 628 -19.69 25.62 -1.79
N LEU A 629 -20.33 25.94 -0.66
CA LEU A 629 -19.66 26.65 0.43
C LEU A 629 -18.55 25.80 1.07
N GLY A 630 -18.75 24.49 1.18
CA GLY A 630 -17.74 23.52 1.61
C GLY A 630 -16.57 23.42 0.62
N ALA A 631 -16.82 23.58 -0.68
CA ALA A 631 -15.77 23.65 -1.69
C ALA A 631 -14.90 24.90 -1.52
N ILE A 632 -15.50 26.06 -1.26
CA ILE A 632 -14.76 27.28 -0.89
C ILE A 632 -13.97 27.04 0.40
N GLY A 633 -14.62 26.50 1.44
CA GLY A 633 -13.99 26.20 2.73
C GLY A 633 -12.77 25.28 2.61
N ARG A 634 -12.79 24.30 1.71
CA ARG A 634 -11.65 23.41 1.44
C ARG A 634 -10.42 24.16 0.89
N VAL A 635 -10.62 25.18 0.06
CA VAL A 635 -9.52 25.97 -0.53
C VAL A 635 -9.04 27.08 0.42
N MET A 636 -9.97 27.73 1.13
CA MET A 636 -9.65 28.84 2.04
C MET A 636 -9.12 28.35 3.39
N ARG A 637 -9.61 27.20 3.89
CA ARG A 637 -9.13 26.51 5.10
C ARG A 637 -8.78 25.05 4.77
N PRO A 638 -7.63 24.81 4.13
CA PRO A 638 -7.18 23.47 3.75
C PRO A 638 -7.22 22.49 4.93
N GLY A 639 -7.78 21.30 4.70
CA GLY A 639 -7.98 20.28 5.73
C GLY A 639 -9.22 20.47 6.62
N CYS A 640 -10.06 21.48 6.39
CA CYS A 640 -11.32 21.62 7.11
C CYS A 640 -12.23 20.39 6.93
N LYS A 641 -13.13 20.16 7.89
CA LYS A 641 -14.04 19.02 7.83
C LYS A 641 -15.07 19.24 6.72
N MET A 642 -14.99 18.39 5.71
CA MET A 642 -15.97 18.25 4.63
C MET A 642 -15.90 16.80 4.13
N ASP A 643 -16.58 15.90 4.85
CA ASP A 643 -16.68 14.46 4.54
C ASP A 643 -17.98 14.10 3.80
N ASN A 644 -18.73 15.11 3.34
CA ASN A 644 -19.99 14.99 2.61
C ASN A 644 -19.79 14.98 1.10
N ILE A 645 -20.64 14.24 0.40
CA ILE A 645 -20.54 13.90 -1.02
C ILE A 645 -21.90 14.19 -1.67
N LEU A 646 -21.93 15.11 -2.63
CA LEU A 646 -23.11 15.37 -3.44
C LEU A 646 -23.27 14.26 -4.49
N ILE A 647 -24.40 13.57 -4.49
CA ILE A 647 -24.70 12.52 -5.48
C ILE A 647 -25.81 13.00 -6.40
N LEU A 648 -25.55 13.03 -7.71
CA LEU A 648 -26.56 13.30 -8.73
C LEU A 648 -27.15 11.99 -9.24
N GLU A 649 -28.45 11.81 -9.03
CA GLU A 649 -29.26 10.71 -9.54
C GLU A 649 -29.98 11.16 -10.81
N GLY A 650 -30.10 10.29 -11.78
CA GLY A 650 -30.87 10.59 -12.99
C GLY A 650 -30.55 9.63 -14.11
N LYS A 651 -31.15 9.83 -15.28
CA LYS A 651 -30.92 8.98 -16.45
C LYS A 651 -29.45 9.00 -16.90
N GLN A 652 -29.00 7.91 -17.49
CA GLN A 652 -27.70 7.89 -18.18
C GLN A 652 -27.69 8.95 -19.28
N ASP A 653 -26.52 9.57 -19.51
CA ASP A 653 -26.31 10.64 -20.49
C ASP A 653 -27.07 11.96 -20.24
N ALA A 654 -27.73 12.14 -19.09
CA ALA A 654 -28.38 13.40 -18.71
C ALA A 654 -27.40 14.60 -18.58
N GLY A 655 -26.09 14.34 -18.47
CA GLY A 655 -25.07 15.38 -18.30
C GLY A 655 -24.62 15.59 -16.84
N LYS A 656 -24.86 14.62 -15.96
CA LYS A 656 -24.51 14.68 -14.52
C LYS A 656 -23.02 14.95 -14.29
N SER A 657 -22.11 14.16 -14.85
CA SER A 657 -20.65 14.38 -14.72
C SER A 657 -20.21 15.71 -15.37
N LYS A 658 -20.82 16.08 -16.51
CA LYS A 658 -20.59 17.36 -17.17
C LYS A 658 -21.00 18.57 -16.32
N THR A 659 -21.94 18.40 -15.39
CA THR A 659 -22.33 19.46 -14.45
C THR A 659 -21.14 19.88 -13.60
N PHE A 660 -20.42 18.92 -13.02
CA PHE A 660 -19.26 19.19 -12.17
C PHE A 660 -18.09 19.79 -12.98
N ALA A 661 -17.81 19.24 -14.15
CA ALA A 661 -16.80 19.78 -15.07
C ALA A 661 -17.14 21.23 -15.52
N THR A 662 -18.42 21.53 -15.75
CA THR A 662 -18.88 22.88 -16.11
C THR A 662 -18.74 23.86 -14.93
N LEU A 663 -19.15 23.44 -13.74
CA LEU A 663 -19.19 24.28 -12.55
C LEU A 663 -17.78 24.61 -12.03
N PHE A 664 -16.88 23.62 -11.98
CA PHE A 664 -15.51 23.83 -11.49
C PHE A 664 -14.52 24.16 -12.60
N GLY A 665 -14.82 23.82 -13.86
CA GLY A 665 -13.85 23.88 -14.95
C GLY A 665 -13.02 22.59 -15.06
N GLN A 666 -12.72 22.21 -16.29
CA GLN A 666 -12.05 20.94 -16.62
C GLN A 666 -10.69 20.77 -15.92
N GLN A 667 -9.97 21.87 -15.69
CA GLN A 667 -8.66 21.84 -15.05
C GLN A 667 -8.70 21.40 -13.58
N TRP A 668 -9.79 21.72 -12.86
CA TRP A 668 -9.94 21.41 -11.42
C TRP A 668 -10.87 20.23 -11.15
N PHE A 669 -11.42 19.61 -12.21
CA PHE A 669 -12.23 18.41 -12.16
C PHE A 669 -11.38 17.16 -12.48
N THR A 670 -11.76 16.02 -11.89
CA THR A 670 -11.27 14.69 -12.27
C THR A 670 -12.35 13.65 -12.00
N ASP A 671 -12.51 12.72 -12.92
CA ASP A 671 -13.31 11.50 -12.85
C ASP A 671 -12.44 10.23 -12.90
N ALA A 672 -11.12 10.41 -12.74
CA ALA A 672 -10.18 9.31 -12.69
C ALA A 672 -10.52 8.34 -11.56
N HIS A 673 -10.36 7.04 -11.82
CA HIS A 673 -10.63 6.00 -10.85
C HIS A 673 -9.71 6.14 -9.62
N ILE A 674 -10.30 6.46 -8.46
CA ILE A 674 -9.59 6.63 -7.19
C ILE A 674 -9.58 5.30 -6.43
N THR A 675 -8.39 4.70 -6.32
CA THR A 675 -8.20 3.50 -5.50
C THR A 675 -7.86 3.92 -4.07
N ILE A 676 -8.77 3.63 -3.14
CA ILE A 676 -8.60 3.97 -1.72
C ILE A 676 -7.48 3.10 -1.11
N GLY A 677 -6.41 3.73 -0.63
CA GLY A 677 -5.24 3.05 -0.05
C GLY A 677 -4.05 2.94 -1.01
N ASP A 678 -4.21 3.34 -2.26
CA ASP A 678 -3.11 3.53 -3.21
C ASP A 678 -2.42 4.89 -2.96
N LYS A 679 -1.10 4.93 -3.11
CA LYS A 679 -0.28 6.13 -2.93
C LYS A 679 -0.33 7.05 -4.14
N ASP A 680 -0.55 6.50 -5.34
CA ASP A 680 -0.58 7.29 -6.58
C ASP A 680 -1.88 8.12 -6.70
N THR A 681 -2.95 7.65 -6.04
CA THR A 681 -4.19 8.39 -5.84
C THR A 681 -3.95 9.82 -5.31
N TYR A 682 -3.01 10.02 -4.38
CA TYR A 682 -2.74 11.35 -3.82
C TYR A 682 -2.14 12.32 -4.84
N VAL A 683 -1.37 11.82 -5.80
CA VAL A 683 -0.79 12.64 -6.89
C VAL A 683 -1.89 13.08 -7.86
N VAL A 684 -2.84 12.19 -8.17
CA VAL A 684 -4.00 12.51 -9.03
C VAL A 684 -4.93 13.55 -8.39
N MET A 685 -5.10 13.48 -7.07
CA MET A 685 -5.94 14.39 -6.30
C MET A 685 -5.33 15.81 -6.18
N GLN A 686 -4.02 15.94 -6.31
CA GLN A 686 -3.32 17.21 -6.15
C GLN A 686 -3.69 18.19 -7.28
N GLY A 687 -4.04 19.43 -6.92
CA GLY A 687 -4.49 20.43 -7.90
C GLY A 687 -5.92 20.23 -8.42
N LYS A 688 -6.72 19.36 -7.81
CA LYS A 688 -8.15 19.18 -8.12
C LYS A 688 -9.00 19.80 -7.03
N TRP A 689 -10.09 20.48 -7.42
CA TRP A 689 -11.04 21.13 -6.50
C TRP A 689 -12.29 20.29 -6.29
N VAL A 690 -12.68 19.54 -7.32
CA VAL A 690 -13.76 18.55 -7.26
C VAL A 690 -13.28 17.23 -7.82
N ILE A 691 -13.73 16.16 -7.18
CA ILE A 691 -13.40 14.80 -7.56
C ILE A 691 -14.70 14.01 -7.69
N GLU A 692 -14.95 13.47 -8.88
CA GLU A 692 -16.05 12.55 -9.12
C GLU A 692 -15.63 11.12 -8.78
N LEU A 693 -16.43 10.46 -7.96
CA LEU A 693 -16.25 9.07 -7.60
C LEU A 693 -16.97 8.22 -8.66
N ALA A 694 -16.18 7.66 -9.59
CA ALA A 694 -16.68 6.68 -10.55
C ALA A 694 -17.13 5.41 -9.81
N GLU A 695 -18.32 4.92 -10.15
CA GLU A 695 -18.91 3.67 -9.62
C GLU A 695 -19.07 3.63 -8.08
N LEU A 696 -20.18 4.16 -7.58
CA LEU A 696 -20.59 4.02 -6.17
C LEU A 696 -20.67 2.55 -5.66
N ASP A 697 -20.64 1.56 -6.56
CA ASP A 697 -20.57 0.13 -6.24
C ASP A 697 -19.21 -0.31 -5.68
N ALA A 698 -18.14 0.48 -5.88
CA ALA A 698 -16.84 0.28 -5.24
C ALA A 698 -16.86 0.51 -3.71
N LEU A 699 -17.98 0.98 -3.16
CA LEU A 699 -18.19 1.15 -1.71
C LEU A 699 -18.93 -0.05 -1.12
N ASN A 700 -18.49 -1.24 -1.52
CA ASN A 700 -19.02 -2.50 -1.02
C ASN A 700 -18.75 -2.67 0.49
N LYS A 701 -19.44 -3.59 1.16
CA LYS A 701 -19.43 -3.69 2.64
C LYS A 701 -18.04 -3.94 3.27
N ALA A 702 -17.08 -4.47 2.50
CA ALA A 702 -15.68 -4.62 2.90
C ALA A 702 -14.89 -3.29 2.88
N ASP A 703 -15.30 -2.33 2.03
CA ASP A 703 -14.62 -1.07 1.76
C ASP A 703 -15.21 0.13 2.51
N SER A 704 -16.41 0.01 3.10
CA SER A 704 -17.06 1.11 3.85
C SER A 704 -16.18 1.70 4.98
N SER A 705 -15.37 0.89 5.67
CA SER A 705 -14.45 1.38 6.71
C SER A 705 -13.28 2.19 6.12
N LEU A 706 -12.71 1.75 5.00
CA LEU A 706 -11.64 2.45 4.29
C LEU A 706 -12.16 3.74 3.64
N ALA A 707 -13.34 3.71 3.05
CA ALA A 707 -14.01 4.89 2.49
C ALA A 707 -14.34 5.92 3.58
N LYS A 708 -14.87 5.48 4.72
CA LYS A 708 -15.09 6.36 5.89
C LYS A 708 -13.80 7.05 6.28
N LYS A 709 -12.70 6.29 6.43
CA LYS A 709 -11.39 6.85 6.75
C LYS A 709 -10.96 7.84 5.68
N PHE A 710 -11.03 7.44 4.41
CA PHE A 710 -10.65 8.26 3.26
C PHE A 710 -11.35 9.61 3.28
N PHE A 711 -12.69 9.70 3.29
CA PHE A 711 -13.38 11.00 3.27
C PHE A 711 -13.20 11.84 4.53
N THR A 712 -12.94 11.21 5.68
CA THR A 712 -12.69 11.94 6.94
C THR A 712 -11.27 12.45 7.10
N THR A 713 -10.30 11.94 6.33
CA THR A 713 -8.92 12.41 6.37
C THR A 713 -8.83 13.90 6.03
N ALA A 714 -8.19 14.67 6.91
CA ALA A 714 -7.98 16.11 6.72
C ALA A 714 -6.69 16.41 5.95
N VAL A 715 -5.64 15.62 6.18
CA VAL A 715 -4.29 15.81 5.65
C VAL A 715 -3.82 14.50 5.03
N ASP A 716 -3.41 14.56 3.77
CA ASP A 716 -2.83 13.43 3.06
C ASP A 716 -1.30 13.47 3.21
N THR A 717 -0.72 12.39 3.70
CA THR A 717 0.74 12.24 3.80
C THR A 717 1.22 11.35 2.66
N PHE A 718 1.92 11.94 1.68
CA PHE A 718 2.46 11.20 0.54
C PHE A 718 3.82 11.75 0.10
N ARG A 719 4.57 10.94 -0.65
CA ARG A 719 5.86 11.33 -1.23
C ARG A 719 5.63 11.65 -2.71
N PRO A 720 5.84 12.91 -3.15
CA PRO A 720 5.74 13.26 -4.57
C PRO A 720 6.73 12.44 -5.40
N PRO A 721 6.45 12.14 -6.68
CA PRO A 721 7.28 11.27 -7.53
C PRO A 721 8.78 11.59 -7.54
N TYR A 722 9.15 12.87 -7.40
CA TYR A 722 10.54 13.36 -7.34
C TYR A 722 10.96 13.88 -5.96
N GLY A 723 10.05 13.87 -4.98
CA GLY A 723 10.34 14.25 -3.61
C GLY A 723 11.23 13.22 -2.94
N ARG A 724 12.25 13.63 -2.18
CA ARG A 724 13.07 12.70 -1.37
C ARG A 724 12.41 12.32 -0.04
N ARG A 725 11.33 13.01 0.33
CA ARG A 725 10.61 12.88 1.60
C ARG A 725 9.11 12.90 1.36
N ALA A 726 8.36 12.27 2.26
CA ALA A 726 6.91 12.48 2.33
C ALA A 726 6.63 13.91 2.80
N ILE A 727 5.53 14.48 2.28
CA ILE A 727 4.98 15.78 2.67
C ILE A 727 3.56 15.57 3.18
N ASP A 728 3.13 16.48 4.04
CA ASP A 728 1.76 16.57 4.51
C ASP A 728 1.03 17.62 3.68
N VAL A 729 -0.02 17.21 2.98
CA VAL A 729 -0.84 18.08 2.12
C VAL A 729 -2.26 18.14 2.69
N PRO A 730 -2.65 19.26 3.32
CA PRO A 730 -4.03 19.46 3.76
C PRO A 730 -4.97 19.48 2.55
N ARG A 731 -6.11 18.77 2.65
CA ARG A 731 -7.02 18.60 1.51
C ARG A 731 -7.76 19.86 1.14
N GLN A 732 -7.80 20.13 -0.16
CA GLN A 732 -8.41 21.31 -0.76
C GLN A 732 -9.52 20.99 -1.76
N TRP A 733 -10.10 19.79 -1.70
CA TRP A 733 -11.10 19.30 -2.66
C TRP A 733 -12.37 18.77 -1.98
N VAL A 734 -13.46 18.70 -2.74
CA VAL A 734 -14.74 18.06 -2.36
C VAL A 734 -15.06 16.88 -3.26
N ALA A 735 -15.77 15.88 -2.73
CA ALA A 735 -16.23 14.74 -3.50
C ALA A 735 -17.63 14.96 -4.07
N CYS A 736 -17.87 14.38 -5.23
CA CYS A 736 -19.18 14.20 -5.85
C CYS A 736 -19.31 12.80 -6.44
N GLY A 737 -20.51 12.39 -6.81
CA GLY A 737 -20.76 11.15 -7.52
C GLY A 737 -21.99 11.24 -8.42
N THR A 738 -22.06 10.33 -9.38
CA THR A 738 -23.21 10.22 -10.29
C THR A 738 -23.72 8.79 -10.31
N VAL A 739 -25.04 8.62 -10.34
CA VAL A 739 -25.68 7.31 -10.40
C VAL A 739 -26.80 7.26 -11.43
N ASN A 740 -27.06 6.05 -11.92
CA ASN A 740 -28.11 5.77 -12.91
C ASN A 740 -29.34 5.08 -12.32
N PHE A 741 -29.32 4.68 -11.05
CA PHE A 741 -30.40 3.93 -10.40
C PHE A 741 -30.70 4.46 -9.00
N ASP A 742 -31.94 4.28 -8.53
CA ASP A 742 -32.49 4.98 -7.36
C ASP A 742 -32.09 4.35 -5.99
N ALA A 743 -31.59 3.11 -5.95
CA ALA A 743 -31.21 2.44 -4.70
C ALA A 743 -29.76 1.93 -4.76
N TYR A 744 -28.87 2.53 -3.97
CA TYR A 744 -27.43 2.23 -4.04
C TYR A 744 -26.70 2.37 -2.69
N LEU A 745 -27.38 2.86 -1.64
CA LEU A 745 -26.78 3.02 -0.33
C LEU A 745 -26.91 1.73 0.49
N LYS A 746 -25.80 1.03 0.76
CA LYS A 746 -25.79 -0.31 1.40
C LYS A 746 -25.41 -0.31 2.89
N ASP A 747 -25.03 0.84 3.47
CA ASP A 747 -24.53 0.93 4.85
C ASP A 747 -25.23 1.99 5.72
N GLU A 748 -26.18 1.52 6.54
CA GLU A 748 -26.89 2.23 7.62
C GLU A 748 -26.06 3.26 8.43
N SER A 749 -24.79 2.97 8.77
CA SER A 749 -23.95 3.90 9.56
C SER A 749 -23.09 4.86 8.73
N GLY A 750 -22.92 4.57 7.43
CA GLY A 750 -22.09 5.31 6.50
C GLY A 750 -22.86 6.34 5.68
N ASN A 751 -24.17 6.15 5.54
CA ASN A 751 -25.01 6.89 4.60
C ASN A 751 -25.10 8.40 4.86
N ARG A 752 -24.82 8.86 6.10
CA ARG A 752 -24.84 10.29 6.48
C ARG A 752 -23.95 11.22 5.63
N ARG A 753 -22.99 10.64 4.89
CA ARG A 753 -22.04 11.38 4.05
C ARG A 753 -22.60 11.66 2.66
N TYR A 754 -23.56 10.89 2.19
CA TYR A 754 -24.12 11.09 0.85
C TYR A 754 -25.30 12.06 0.92
N TRP A 755 -25.30 13.02 0.01
CA TRP A 755 -26.37 13.97 -0.22
C TRP A 755 -27.00 13.66 -1.58
N PRO A 756 -27.91 12.67 -1.65
CA PRO A 756 -28.58 12.26 -2.88
C PRO A 756 -29.51 13.35 -3.40
N VAL A 757 -29.41 13.68 -4.68
CA VAL A 757 -30.27 14.65 -5.34
C VAL A 757 -30.68 14.11 -6.71
N LYS A 758 -32.00 14.04 -6.96
CA LYS A 758 -32.55 13.57 -8.23
C LYS A 758 -32.64 14.70 -9.25
N ALA A 759 -31.73 14.69 -10.21
CA ALA A 759 -31.70 15.62 -11.34
C ALA A 759 -32.66 15.16 -12.45
N ALA A 760 -33.08 16.11 -13.28
CA ALA A 760 -33.92 15.81 -14.44
C ALA A 760 -33.15 15.10 -15.57
N ASP A 761 -33.89 14.60 -16.55
CA ASP A 761 -33.33 13.92 -17.74
C ASP A 761 -32.57 14.87 -18.67
N VAL A 762 -32.86 16.16 -18.60
CA VAL A 762 -32.23 17.23 -19.40
C VAL A 762 -31.82 18.34 -18.45
N LEU A 763 -30.56 18.77 -18.53
CA LEU A 763 -29.96 19.76 -17.64
C LEU A 763 -29.58 21.03 -18.42
N ASP A 764 -29.73 22.21 -17.81
CA ASP A 764 -29.30 23.48 -18.39
C ASP A 764 -27.82 23.77 -18.12
N LEU A 765 -26.95 22.99 -18.77
CA LEU A 765 -25.50 23.17 -18.67
C LEU A 765 -25.02 24.49 -19.29
N LEU A 766 -25.77 25.05 -20.25
CA LEU A 766 -25.43 26.33 -20.88
C LEU A 766 -25.72 27.50 -19.92
N GLY A 767 -26.88 27.48 -19.26
CA GLY A 767 -27.22 28.42 -18.19
C GLY A 767 -26.24 28.31 -17.02
N LEU A 768 -25.90 27.08 -16.62
CA LEU A 768 -24.90 26.85 -15.57
C LEU A 768 -23.52 27.42 -15.96
N ALA A 769 -23.06 27.18 -17.18
CA ALA A 769 -21.79 27.72 -17.66
C ALA A 769 -21.79 29.26 -17.70
N ARG A 770 -22.91 29.86 -18.10
CA ARG A 770 -23.10 31.33 -18.14
C ARG A 770 -23.02 31.93 -16.74
N ASP A 771 -23.70 31.32 -15.76
CA ASP A 771 -23.84 31.89 -14.41
C ASP A 771 -22.80 31.33 -13.41
N ARG A 772 -21.90 30.45 -13.85
CA ARG A 772 -20.83 29.83 -13.04
C ARG A 772 -20.06 30.83 -12.19
N ASP A 773 -19.52 31.89 -12.83
CA ASP A 773 -18.71 32.88 -12.13
C ASP A 773 -19.55 33.67 -11.10
N GLN A 774 -20.86 33.84 -11.35
CA GLN A 774 -21.79 34.48 -10.41
C GLN A 774 -22.07 33.59 -9.19
N LEU A 775 -22.24 32.28 -9.41
CA LEU A 775 -22.39 31.31 -8.32
C LEU A 775 -21.16 31.28 -7.40
N TRP A 776 -19.96 31.26 -7.98
CA TRP A 776 -18.73 31.28 -7.18
C TRP A 776 -18.50 32.61 -6.48
N ALA A 777 -18.84 33.73 -7.11
CA ALA A 777 -18.73 35.04 -6.50
C ALA A 777 -19.69 35.20 -5.31
N GLU A 778 -20.93 34.69 -5.42
CA GLU A 778 -21.88 34.62 -4.32
C GLU A 778 -21.37 33.71 -3.19
N ALA A 779 -20.97 32.47 -3.51
CA ALA A 779 -20.47 31.51 -2.52
C ALA A 779 -19.26 32.02 -1.75
N TYR A 780 -18.33 32.67 -2.45
CA TYR A 780 -17.16 33.25 -1.81
C TYR A 780 -17.52 34.46 -0.94
N THR A 781 -18.48 35.28 -1.35
CA THR A 781 -18.97 36.40 -0.53
C THR A 781 -19.63 35.89 0.75
N GLU A 782 -20.48 34.86 0.66
CA GLU A 782 -21.08 34.19 1.83
C GLU A 782 -20.03 33.60 2.77
N TYR A 783 -19.00 32.96 2.22
CA TYR A 783 -17.88 32.45 3.02
C TYR A 783 -17.17 33.56 3.81
N LEU A 784 -16.90 34.69 3.16
CA LEU A 784 -16.21 35.82 3.79
C LEU A 784 -17.07 36.51 4.85
N GLU A 785 -18.39 36.62 4.62
CA GLU A 785 -19.33 37.14 5.61
C GLU A 785 -19.39 36.23 6.84
N TRP A 786 -19.46 34.91 6.63
CA TRP A 786 -19.36 33.95 7.73
C TRP A 786 -18.01 34.01 8.43
N GLU A 787 -16.89 34.09 7.71
CA GLU A 787 -15.55 34.15 8.29
C GLU A 787 -15.40 35.38 9.20
N ARG A 788 -15.84 36.55 8.71
CA ARG A 788 -15.87 37.78 9.51
C ARG A 788 -16.73 37.62 10.76
N ALA A 789 -17.95 37.12 10.62
CA ALA A 789 -18.86 36.92 11.76
C ALA A 789 -18.31 35.89 12.76
N ASN A 790 -17.64 34.85 12.26
CA ASN A 790 -17.03 33.83 13.09
C ASN A 790 -15.84 34.41 13.86
N ASP A 791 -15.01 35.23 13.24
CA ASP A 791 -13.90 35.90 13.90
C ASP A 791 -14.41 36.89 14.97
N GLU A 792 -15.46 37.66 14.68
CA GLU A 792 -16.15 38.53 15.65
C GLU A 792 -16.75 37.74 16.83
N SER A 793 -17.19 36.51 16.60
CA SER A 793 -17.71 35.58 17.62
C SER A 793 -16.62 34.84 18.42
N GLY A 794 -15.33 35.09 18.14
CA GLY A 794 -14.22 34.35 18.75
C GLY A 794 -14.08 32.90 18.28
N GLY A 795 -14.51 32.60 17.05
CA GLY A 795 -14.40 31.27 16.45
C GLY A 795 -15.46 30.27 16.88
N THR A 796 -16.60 30.74 17.41
CA THR A 796 -17.64 29.89 18.01
C THR A 796 -18.80 29.55 17.06
N LEU A 797 -18.89 30.22 15.91
CA LEU A 797 -19.95 29.92 14.95
C LEU A 797 -19.77 28.54 14.33
N PRO A 798 -20.86 27.80 14.12
CA PRO A 798 -20.80 26.54 13.38
C PRO A 798 -20.34 26.81 11.94
N THR A 799 -19.57 25.88 11.37
CA THR A 799 -19.21 25.94 9.95
C THR A 799 -20.47 25.76 9.09
N PRO A 800 -20.76 26.66 8.14
CA PRO A 800 -22.07 26.75 7.50
C PRO A 800 -22.35 25.58 6.54
N TRP A 801 -21.29 24.92 6.04
CA TRP A 801 -21.38 23.74 5.18
C TRP A 801 -21.56 22.42 5.94
N GLN A 802 -21.59 22.42 7.27
CA GLN A 802 -21.97 21.22 8.04
C GLN A 802 -23.49 21.15 8.22
N VAL A 803 -24.01 19.91 8.29
CA VAL A 803 -25.42 19.66 8.63
C VAL A 803 -25.64 19.98 10.11
N LEU A 804 -26.46 20.99 10.38
CA LEU A 804 -26.85 21.41 11.72
C LEU A 804 -27.82 20.41 12.36
N HIS A 805 -28.02 20.51 13.68
CA HIS A 805 -28.79 19.50 14.41
C HIS A 805 -30.26 19.40 13.98
N ASP A 806 -30.87 20.55 13.73
CA ASP A 806 -32.22 20.77 13.23
C ASP A 806 -32.41 20.32 11.77
N GLU A 807 -31.36 20.36 10.95
CA GLU A 807 -31.38 19.90 9.56
C GLU A 807 -31.29 18.37 9.42
N LYS A 808 -30.74 17.67 10.41
CA LYS A 808 -30.48 16.22 10.35
C LYS A 808 -31.69 15.36 9.97
N PRO A 809 -32.90 15.57 10.53
CA PRO A 809 -34.06 14.75 10.18
C PRO A 809 -34.36 14.77 8.69
N MET A 810 -34.28 15.93 8.05
CA MET A 810 -34.54 16.10 6.63
C MET A 810 -33.50 15.39 5.76
N PHE A 811 -32.21 15.49 6.12
CA PHE A 811 -31.15 14.77 5.41
C PHE A 811 -31.28 13.24 5.57
N ALA A 812 -31.72 12.78 6.75
CA ALA A 812 -31.92 11.36 7.01
C ALA A 812 -33.04 10.77 6.14
N VAL A 813 -34.15 11.49 5.95
CA VAL A 813 -35.27 11.04 5.09
C VAL A 813 -34.78 10.72 3.66
N GLU A 814 -34.00 11.62 3.05
CA GLU A 814 -33.48 11.40 1.69
C GLU A 814 -32.47 10.26 1.63
N GLN A 815 -31.63 10.09 2.67
CA GLN A 815 -30.65 9.02 2.76
C GLN A 815 -31.29 7.64 2.98
N GLU A 816 -32.34 7.57 3.80
CA GLU A 816 -33.11 6.36 4.08
C GLU A 816 -33.91 5.92 2.84
N ALA A 817 -34.46 6.87 2.09
CA ALA A 817 -35.20 6.58 0.85
C ALA A 817 -34.36 5.85 -0.22
N ARG A 818 -33.02 6.01 -0.21
CA ARG A 818 -32.08 5.35 -1.13
C ARG A 818 -31.34 4.16 -0.52
N TYR A 819 -31.70 3.78 0.70
CA TYR A 819 -31.11 2.64 1.38
C TYR A 819 -31.61 1.33 0.78
N GLU A 820 -30.68 0.53 0.24
CA GLU A 820 -30.95 -0.84 -0.16
C GLU A 820 -30.57 -1.78 1.00
N GLY A 821 -31.59 -2.20 1.74
CA GLY A 821 -31.46 -3.17 2.83
C GLY A 821 -31.08 -4.57 2.33
N ASP A 822 -30.58 -5.41 3.24
CA ASP A 822 -30.35 -6.82 2.93
C ASP A 822 -31.72 -7.50 2.66
N VAL A 823 -31.81 -8.41 1.68
CA VAL A 823 -33.06 -9.16 1.38
C VAL A 823 -33.61 -9.85 2.64
N TYR A 824 -32.73 -10.23 3.56
CA TYR A 824 -33.14 -10.81 4.84
C TYR A 824 -33.97 -9.85 5.70
N GLU A 825 -33.71 -8.55 5.63
CA GLU A 825 -34.45 -7.55 6.38
C GLU A 825 -35.94 -7.60 6.06
N THR A 826 -36.30 -7.60 4.78
CA THR A 826 -37.72 -7.68 4.36
C THR A 826 -38.35 -9.03 4.74
N MET A 827 -37.63 -10.14 4.57
CA MET A 827 -38.14 -11.47 4.92
C MET A 827 -38.36 -11.61 6.43
N ILE A 828 -37.42 -11.13 7.23
CA ILE A 828 -37.48 -11.13 8.70
C ILE A 828 -38.58 -10.19 9.17
N ALA A 829 -38.64 -8.95 8.66
CA ALA A 829 -39.67 -7.98 9.05
C ALA A 829 -41.09 -8.51 8.77
N ARG A 830 -41.33 -9.12 7.60
CA ARG A 830 -42.63 -9.72 7.27
C ARG A 830 -43.02 -10.79 8.29
N HIS A 831 -42.10 -11.70 8.57
CA HIS A 831 -42.36 -12.77 9.55
C HIS A 831 -42.60 -12.22 10.97
N LEU A 832 -41.83 -11.21 11.40
CA LEU A 832 -41.95 -10.64 12.74
C LEU A 832 -43.20 -9.76 12.92
N ASN A 833 -43.70 -9.15 11.85
CA ASN A 833 -44.97 -8.41 11.87
C ASN A 833 -46.18 -9.35 11.97
N ASP A 834 -46.12 -10.51 11.33
CA ASP A 834 -47.20 -11.51 11.37
C ASP A 834 -47.19 -12.34 12.68
N ARG A 835 -46.06 -12.34 13.41
CA ARG A 835 -45.88 -13.11 14.64
C ARG A 835 -46.24 -12.29 15.89
N ARG A 836 -47.13 -12.84 16.73
CA ARG A 836 -47.50 -12.28 18.06
C ARG A 836 -46.48 -12.54 19.18
N ALA A 837 -45.28 -13.03 18.86
CA ALA A 837 -44.27 -13.35 19.86
C ALA A 837 -43.32 -12.16 20.09
N ASP A 838 -42.93 -11.94 21.34
CA ASP A 838 -42.02 -10.86 21.76
C ASP A 838 -40.54 -11.26 21.75
N GLU A 839 -40.26 -12.56 21.60
CA GLU A 839 -38.91 -13.13 21.51
C GLU A 839 -38.75 -13.99 20.25
N ILE A 840 -37.58 -13.95 19.63
CA ILE A 840 -37.19 -14.85 18.53
C ILE A 840 -35.70 -15.21 18.63
N ARG A 841 -35.34 -16.44 18.26
CA ARG A 841 -33.96 -16.94 18.27
C ARG A 841 -33.31 -16.86 16.89
N MET A 842 -31.98 -16.91 16.87
CA MET A 842 -31.20 -16.89 15.62
C MET A 842 -31.49 -18.10 14.74
N GLU A 843 -31.62 -19.27 15.37
CA GLU A 843 -31.89 -20.56 14.75
C GLU A 843 -33.27 -20.59 14.08
N GLU A 844 -34.29 -20.01 14.74
CA GLU A 844 -35.64 -19.85 14.18
C GLU A 844 -35.61 -18.94 12.93
N ILE A 845 -34.81 -17.88 12.95
CA ILE A 845 -34.70 -16.99 11.79
C ILE A 845 -33.98 -17.67 10.63
N LEU A 846 -32.86 -18.34 10.88
CA LEU A 846 -32.10 -19.02 9.83
C LEU A 846 -32.88 -20.20 9.24
N GLY A 847 -33.52 -21.01 10.08
CA GLY A 847 -34.24 -22.21 9.69
C GLY A 847 -35.67 -21.95 9.20
N ASP A 848 -36.48 -21.25 10.00
CA ASP A 848 -37.93 -21.18 9.76
C ASP A 848 -38.31 -19.97 8.91
N VAL A 849 -37.57 -18.86 9.02
CA VAL A 849 -37.84 -17.62 8.26
C VAL A 849 -37.10 -17.61 6.93
N LEU A 850 -35.77 -17.81 6.97
CA LEU A 850 -34.91 -17.74 5.78
C LEU A 850 -34.78 -19.08 5.06
N LYS A 851 -35.26 -20.18 5.65
CA LYS A 851 -35.23 -21.54 5.08
C LYS A 851 -33.84 -21.97 4.63
N LEU A 852 -32.81 -21.56 5.39
CA LEU A 852 -31.43 -21.93 5.11
C LEU A 852 -31.14 -23.32 5.68
N GLU A 853 -30.52 -24.17 4.86
CA GLU A 853 -29.96 -25.44 5.33
C GLU A 853 -28.91 -25.20 6.43
N ILE A 854 -28.82 -26.11 7.40
CA ILE A 854 -27.91 -26.00 8.56
C ILE A 854 -26.45 -25.79 8.11
N SER A 855 -26.05 -26.39 6.99
CA SER A 855 -24.73 -26.22 6.36
C SER A 855 -24.40 -24.76 6.00
N LYS A 856 -25.42 -23.93 5.81
CA LYS A 856 -25.32 -22.50 5.47
C LYS A 856 -25.46 -21.58 6.68
N TRP A 857 -25.59 -22.09 7.90
CA TRP A 857 -25.66 -21.29 9.13
C TRP A 857 -24.29 -20.73 9.55
N THR A 858 -23.58 -20.17 8.58
CA THR A 858 -22.21 -19.67 8.76
C THR A 858 -22.19 -18.42 9.64
N PRO A 859 -21.06 -18.08 10.28
CA PRO A 859 -20.90 -16.83 11.02
C PRO A 859 -21.14 -15.57 10.17
N ALA A 860 -21.04 -15.66 8.84
CA ALA A 860 -21.38 -14.56 7.93
C ALA A 860 -22.90 -14.36 7.85
N GLU A 861 -23.66 -15.45 7.68
CA GLU A 861 -25.13 -15.40 7.62
C GLU A 861 -25.76 -14.97 8.96
N GLN A 862 -25.23 -15.47 10.09
CA GLN A 862 -25.66 -15.03 11.42
C GLN A 862 -25.43 -13.52 11.64
N ARG A 863 -24.33 -12.97 11.11
CA ARG A 863 -24.06 -11.52 11.16
C ARG A 863 -25.03 -10.72 10.30
N ARG A 864 -25.42 -11.24 9.13
CA ARG A 864 -26.42 -10.60 8.26
C ARG A 864 -27.79 -10.54 8.93
N VAL A 865 -28.24 -11.65 9.53
CA VAL A 865 -29.47 -11.71 10.33
C VAL A 865 -29.42 -10.75 11.51
N GLY A 866 -28.31 -10.74 12.25
CA GLY A 866 -28.14 -9.80 13.37
C GLY A 866 -28.19 -8.34 12.96
N LYS A 867 -27.69 -7.98 11.76
CA LYS A 867 -27.80 -6.62 11.21
C LYS A 867 -29.24 -6.28 10.84
N ALA A 868 -29.93 -7.18 10.14
CA ALA A 868 -31.33 -7.02 9.76
C ALA A 868 -32.26 -6.84 10.99
N LEU A 869 -32.07 -7.64 12.05
CA LEU A 869 -32.85 -7.48 13.28
C LEU A 869 -32.60 -6.13 13.95
N LYS A 870 -31.35 -5.66 13.93
CA LYS A 870 -31.00 -4.36 14.50
C LYS A 870 -31.62 -3.20 13.73
N SER A 871 -31.63 -3.25 12.39
CA SER A 871 -32.26 -2.20 11.56
C SER A 871 -33.78 -2.16 11.73
N ILE A 872 -34.43 -3.30 11.99
CA ILE A 872 -35.86 -3.40 12.33
C ILE A 872 -36.13 -3.03 13.81
N GLY A 873 -35.10 -2.68 14.59
CA GLY A 873 -35.23 -2.22 15.98
C GLY A 873 -35.28 -3.32 17.05
N TRP A 874 -35.04 -4.58 16.70
CA TRP A 874 -34.99 -5.70 17.65
C TRP A 874 -33.66 -5.73 18.41
N VAL A 875 -33.72 -6.00 19.72
CA VAL A 875 -32.54 -5.94 20.61
C VAL A 875 -32.09 -7.34 20.99
N ARG A 876 -30.79 -7.61 20.85
CA ARG A 876 -30.19 -8.89 21.26
C ARG A 876 -30.04 -8.94 22.79
N LYS A 877 -30.66 -9.92 23.43
CA LYS A 877 -30.56 -10.20 24.87
C LYS A 877 -30.10 -11.63 25.14
N ARG A 878 -29.69 -11.88 26.38
CA ARG A 878 -29.24 -13.18 26.85
C ARG A 878 -30.03 -13.59 28.07
N LYS A 879 -30.54 -14.83 28.11
CA LYS A 879 -31.29 -15.31 29.27
C LYS A 879 -30.37 -15.40 30.49
N SER A 880 -30.84 -14.87 31.62
CA SER A 880 -30.11 -14.81 32.89
C SER A 880 -30.10 -16.14 33.66
N SER A 881 -30.98 -17.08 33.31
CA SER A 881 -31.08 -18.44 33.88
C SER A 881 -31.23 -19.51 32.80
N GLY A 882 -30.78 -20.74 33.07
CA GLY A 882 -30.76 -21.86 32.10
C GLY A 882 -29.50 -21.91 31.21
N ALA A 883 -29.60 -22.48 30.00
CA ALA A 883 -28.49 -22.67 29.05
C ALA A 883 -27.84 -21.37 28.51
N ARG A 884 -28.20 -20.19 29.06
CA ARG A 884 -27.66 -18.86 28.72
C ARG A 884 -27.70 -18.54 27.22
N GLU A 885 -28.79 -18.93 26.58
CA GLU A 885 -29.02 -18.77 25.14
C GLU A 885 -29.25 -17.29 24.77
N TRP A 886 -28.85 -16.92 23.56
CA TRP A 886 -29.08 -15.60 22.98
C TRP A 886 -30.44 -15.57 22.27
N TYR A 887 -31.19 -14.50 22.44
CA TYR A 887 -32.45 -14.25 21.74
C TYR A 887 -32.55 -12.77 21.35
N TYR A 888 -33.50 -12.45 20.49
CA TYR A 888 -33.84 -11.09 20.11
C TYR A 888 -35.23 -10.78 20.63
N GLU A 889 -35.39 -9.58 21.19
CA GLU A 889 -36.65 -9.11 21.78
C GLU A 889 -37.17 -7.90 21.00
N ARG A 890 -38.50 -7.85 20.83
CA ARG A 890 -39.19 -6.73 20.20
C ARG A 890 -38.92 -5.45 21.01
N PRO A 891 -38.67 -4.30 20.37
CA PRO A 891 -38.55 -3.04 21.09
C PRO A 891 -39.86 -2.75 21.84
N PRO A 892 -39.82 -2.20 23.07
CA PRO A 892 -41.02 -1.81 23.79
C PRO A 892 -41.80 -0.80 22.95
N ALA A 893 -43.13 -0.97 22.88
CA ALA A 893 -43.99 -0.03 22.15
C ALA A 893 -43.71 1.40 22.65
N PRO A 894 -43.56 2.39 21.76
CA PRO A 894 -43.44 3.78 22.20
C PRO A 894 -44.66 4.11 23.07
N PRO A 895 -44.49 4.86 24.19
CA PRO A 895 -45.62 5.27 24.99
C PRO A 895 -46.61 5.98 24.06
N ALA A 896 -47.89 5.57 24.14
CA ALA A 896 -48.96 6.24 23.40
C ALA A 896 -48.80 7.75 23.60
N PRO A 897 -48.90 8.58 22.54
CA PRO A 897 -48.79 10.02 22.69
C PRO A 897 -49.77 10.42 23.78
N ALA A 898 -49.24 11.02 24.84
CA ALA A 898 -50.07 11.63 25.86
C ALA A 898 -51.02 12.56 25.10
N VAL A 899 -52.32 12.28 25.20
CA VAL A 899 -53.35 13.17 24.71
C VAL A 899 -53.10 14.48 25.44
N ALA A 900 -52.46 15.42 24.74
CA ALA A 900 -52.36 16.78 25.20
C ALA A 900 -53.81 17.24 25.37
N ALA A 901 -54.14 17.64 26.60
CA ALA A 901 -55.36 18.37 26.85
C ALA A 901 -55.46 19.50 25.81
N PRO A 902 -56.65 19.74 25.24
CA PRO A 902 -56.81 20.79 24.24
C PRO A 902 -56.34 22.10 24.83
N VAL A 903 -55.26 22.64 24.28
CA VAL A 903 -54.89 24.04 24.49
C VAL A 903 -56.03 24.84 23.84
N GLN A 904 -56.83 25.49 24.67
CA GLN A 904 -57.79 26.50 24.23
C GLN A 904 -57.00 27.57 23.47
N THR A 905 -57.12 27.57 22.15
CA THR A 905 -56.77 28.71 21.31
C THR A 905 -57.81 29.80 21.56
N TYR A 906 -57.45 30.81 22.35
CA TYR A 906 -58.11 32.11 22.28
C TYR A 906 -57.52 32.86 21.08
N TYR A 907 -58.21 32.79 19.95
CA TYR A 907 -58.17 33.82 18.93
C TYR A 907 -59.56 34.44 18.89
N GLU A 908 -59.71 35.62 19.48
CA GLU A 908 -60.74 36.57 19.08
C GLU A 908 -60.06 37.57 18.15
N ASP A 909 -60.39 37.47 16.87
CA ASP A 909 -60.25 38.54 15.89
C ASP A 909 -61.16 39.70 16.30
N HIS A 910 -60.61 40.91 16.32
CA HIS A 910 -61.39 42.10 15.95
C HIS A 910 -60.45 43.11 15.30
N ASP A 911 -60.60 43.27 13.98
CA ASP A 911 -60.36 44.52 13.28
C ASP A 911 -61.15 45.64 13.99
N ASP A 912 -60.49 46.75 14.33
CA ASP A 912 -60.97 48.11 14.01
C ASP A 912 -60.03 49.22 14.55
N VAL A 913 -59.62 50.09 13.62
CA VAL A 913 -59.64 51.57 13.71
C VAL A 913 -58.62 52.31 14.61
N ALA A 914 -57.77 53.07 13.89
CA ALA A 914 -57.27 54.43 14.14
C ALA A 914 -56.02 54.71 15.02
N LEU A 915 -55.19 55.56 14.38
CA LEU A 915 -54.06 56.42 14.81
C LEU A 915 -52.66 55.82 14.78
#